data_AF-A0A2D5Z4X1-F1
#
_entry.id   AF-A0A2D5Z4X1-F1
#
_cell.length_a   1.000
_cell.length_b   1.000
_cell.length_c   1.000
_cell.angle_alpha   90.00
_cell.angle_beta   90.00
_cell.angle_gamma   90.00
#
_symmetry.space_group_name_H-M   'P 1'
#
loop_
_entity.id
_entity.type
_entity.pdbx_description
1 polymer ?
#
loop_
_entity_poly.entity_id
_entity_poly.type
_entity_poly.pdbx_seq_one_letter_code
_entity_poly.pdbx_strand_id
1 'polypeptide(L)'
;MRLRTRQYDGVGAASRMICLITVLVVMHVVHASALAGGVVDEIVIQWSPRHGTGYDWNAIRKLTTDDYRPDNVMRVSVEYLAEAIERMTGRRPTIRSSDDLSRGIVLTTIAGAPRSIRNDPRVRAALARADHDLYNATEAFYIRSERKRVVLVANNEDGLSNAIVELLESVGYEVLGMGRNWIHAPDYRKRRLRFRIRRAGRPSFYIRGLNPMSAQATGRGTIAVTPPDPRDESVIRSTMRWKTGFRLWGKSCPLYPGHALDSYHDDLVRVIKTTGKTEGFLAPDVRLGDDADRPPASTDNDGVLWINREADAETGEDLAYLSNGSTWRRMNLRNTAGPSLDLSVPAARGVVLDVLRRRAADHFRQHPDRLFVFGTDPEDGGGYGVLTRYLSDPDWYPKYLAQEKLPFGAPYRLHGHFGLDQPRERWVPDLVTNHVFGFNNWLLREYDKWIDSLPEPERRTATGKSKKQWICLSLFSYNHHDVPPTFNLDRRIRVMIAGYPKNRGRGQWLQLANQRQMARAFKILVPAQPSADYRIISLGDYWDQTLDGILPRWSASPRSLHRDLRSTYDAGLKAIYFEIDYNFGKNGLGYYLLSKLLWNIDLTVEETRALRDRWLQRSFGSAWKQMKAYYDFMLLENLRTNGPSTWSRAIRLIDEADRVLDGAREPDARRRLDDFKQFWYFYYLVDTGKAAERAPEMQEFIWKGQMSYITSMEMVIDFFKVPSRNPADAAGDHAKGRAHYTHEETRRWWKKVLDHWPVQETASFADALLADGARGSTVDLHDLVRVRQFRADRDDERNVRDGLVFGRRPVTFYTATSEVRPRLGFSLAWPWVRADRDGQERAIFYGAERWDDGAERWVSFVDQTTTFVASQAVRENDGRSWQRARVLRDAAIPGTYRVQFGAGGSDARLEAMTTEQGGAMPMTFPFTRNPVAGNPRVVAYIPRNTSLLDLEIRHRSGVRITLFDGLPGKGRKTRTVILDRPGLHRIELSPGEDGTVARMTQETGATLYIPYFHSIPNYWAMSPEALLVPRAVAAADRLTIMD
;
A
#
# COMPACT_ATOMS: atom_id res chain seq x y z
N MET A 1 28.82 47.55 18.37
CA MET A 1 27.75 48.57 18.37
C MET A 1 26.74 48.15 19.44
N ARG A 2 26.68 48.91 20.54
CA ARG A 2 25.91 48.65 21.76
C ARG A 2 24.49 49.22 21.63
N LEU A 3 23.50 48.57 22.27
CA LEU A 3 22.35 49.14 23.02
C LEU A 3 21.54 47.95 23.57
N ARG A 4 21.76 47.51 24.82
CA ARG A 4 21.07 47.89 26.08
C ARG A 4 19.62 47.39 26.24
N THR A 5 19.49 46.24 26.91
CA THR A 5 18.77 45.97 28.18
C THR A 5 17.49 46.74 28.56
N ARG A 6 16.42 45.99 28.92
CA ARG A 6 15.76 45.93 30.26
C ARG A 6 14.72 44.80 30.25
N GLN A 7 14.90 43.71 31.02
CA GLN A 7 14.47 43.48 32.42
C GLN A 7 12.95 43.36 32.59
N TYR A 8 12.47 42.14 32.85
CA TYR A 8 11.48 41.82 33.90
C TYR A 8 11.54 40.30 34.18
N ASP A 9 12.19 39.96 35.29
CA ASP A 9 12.00 38.68 35.99
C ASP A 9 10.74 38.76 36.85
N GLY A 10 10.07 37.62 36.99
CA GLY A 10 9.27 37.32 38.17
C GLY A 10 7.75 37.38 37.99
N VAL A 11 7.16 36.20 38.22
CA VAL A 11 5.81 35.88 38.73
C VAL A 11 4.97 35.07 37.74
N GLY A 12 4.67 33.82 38.11
CA GLY A 12 3.48 33.12 37.61
C GLY A 12 3.61 31.66 37.21
N ALA A 13 4.30 30.82 37.98
CA ALA A 13 4.16 29.35 37.87
C ALA A 13 2.73 28.83 38.17
N ALA A 14 1.77 29.71 38.51
CA ALA A 14 0.36 29.37 38.72
C ALA A 14 -0.54 29.54 37.48
N SER A 15 -0.09 30.19 36.40
CA SER A 15 -0.93 30.47 35.22
C SER A 15 -0.90 29.38 34.14
N ARG A 16 0.03 28.41 34.22
CA ARG A 16 0.09 27.28 33.28
C ARG A 16 -0.76 26.07 33.68
N MET A 17 -1.25 26.02 34.93
CA MET A 17 -2.13 24.93 35.40
C MET A 17 -3.62 25.23 35.17
N ILE A 18 -4.01 26.50 35.01
CA ILE A 18 -5.40 26.90 34.71
C ILE A 18 -5.69 26.83 33.20
N CYS A 19 -4.70 27.04 32.33
CA CYS A 19 -4.88 26.92 30.88
C CYS A 19 -5.04 25.47 30.37
N LEU A 20 -4.61 24.46 31.15
CA LEU A 20 -4.80 23.04 30.80
C LEU A 20 -6.16 22.49 31.22
N ILE A 21 -6.86 23.15 32.16
CA ILE A 21 -8.20 22.76 32.62
C ILE A 21 -9.30 23.46 31.79
N THR A 22 -9.02 24.64 31.22
CA THR A 22 -9.99 25.34 30.34
C THR A 22 -10.10 24.74 28.94
N VAL A 23 -9.08 24.05 28.42
CA VAL A 23 -9.16 23.34 27.11
C VAL A 23 -9.89 22.00 27.21
N LEU A 24 -10.04 21.42 28.41
CA LEU A 24 -10.78 20.17 28.64
C LEU A 24 -12.24 20.37 29.08
N VAL A 25 -12.66 21.60 29.42
CA VAL A 25 -14.03 21.90 29.89
C VAL A 25 -14.85 22.77 28.92
N VAL A 26 -14.23 23.47 27.97
CA VAL A 26 -14.97 24.34 27.01
C VAL A 26 -15.57 23.57 25.81
N MET A 27 -15.35 22.26 25.67
CA MET A 27 -16.04 21.45 24.65
C MET A 27 -17.39 20.87 25.07
N HIS A 28 -17.92 21.13 26.27
CA HIS A 28 -19.16 20.48 26.76
C HIS A 28 -20.24 21.39 27.37
N VAL A 29 -20.24 22.69 27.10
CA VAL A 29 -21.38 23.57 27.45
C VAL A 29 -21.89 24.34 26.22
N VAL A 30 -22.40 23.60 25.24
CA VAL A 30 -23.36 24.15 24.27
C VAL A 30 -24.76 23.95 24.86
N HIS A 31 -25.51 25.04 24.96
CA HIS A 31 -26.88 25.12 25.47
C HIS A 31 -27.70 23.84 25.23
N ALA A 32 -28.05 23.17 26.31
CA ALA A 32 -29.00 22.06 26.33
C ALA A 32 -30.43 22.59 26.17
N SER A 33 -30.80 23.05 24.97
CA SER A 33 -32.21 23.08 24.59
C SER A 33 -32.72 21.65 24.51
N ALA A 34 -33.78 21.34 25.25
CA ALA A 34 -34.42 20.02 25.31
C ALA A 34 -34.95 19.58 23.94
N LEU A 35 -34.09 19.03 23.10
CA LEU A 35 -34.47 18.38 21.84
C LEU A 35 -35.05 17.00 22.18
N ALA A 36 -36.37 16.88 22.04
CA ALA A 36 -37.06 15.60 22.08
C ALA A 36 -36.53 14.70 20.96
N GLY A 37 -36.05 13.50 21.30
CA GLY A 37 -35.53 12.53 20.32
C GLY A 37 -36.67 11.78 19.62
N GLY A 38 -36.62 11.70 18.29
CA GLY A 38 -37.56 10.90 17.47
C GLY A 38 -37.60 9.42 17.89
N VAL A 39 -38.72 8.74 17.62
CA VAL A 39 -38.85 7.29 17.79
C VAL A 39 -38.28 6.60 16.53
N VAL A 40 -37.60 5.46 16.70
CA VAL A 40 -36.88 4.73 15.63
C VAL A 40 -37.72 3.55 15.12
N ASP A 41 -39.00 3.79 14.82
CA ASP A 41 -39.90 2.71 14.38
C ASP A 41 -39.88 2.51 12.86
N GLU A 42 -39.49 3.54 12.11
CA GLU A 42 -39.47 3.51 10.65
C GLU A 42 -38.25 4.23 10.03
N ILE A 43 -37.77 3.68 8.92
CA ILE A 43 -36.85 4.32 7.98
C ILE A 43 -37.70 4.76 6.78
N VAL A 44 -37.66 6.06 6.48
CA VAL A 44 -38.41 6.68 5.38
C VAL A 44 -37.42 7.06 4.28
N ILE A 45 -37.50 6.38 3.16
CA ILE A 45 -36.78 6.74 1.94
C ILE A 45 -37.67 7.71 1.17
N GLN A 46 -37.15 8.89 0.82
CA GLN A 46 -37.90 9.81 -0.01
C GLN A 46 -38.20 9.14 -1.37
N TRP A 47 -39.46 9.23 -1.82
CA TRP A 47 -39.87 8.70 -3.12
C TRP A 47 -41.14 9.37 -3.61
N SER A 48 -40.99 10.16 -4.68
CA SER A 48 -42.07 10.87 -5.35
C SER A 48 -42.20 10.42 -6.79
N PRO A 49 -43.15 9.53 -7.12
CA PRO A 49 -43.49 9.21 -8.51
C PRO A 49 -43.86 10.46 -9.30
N ARG A 50 -44.59 11.39 -8.66
CA ARG A 50 -45.05 12.65 -9.26
C ARG A 50 -43.90 13.54 -9.71
N HIS A 51 -42.80 13.55 -8.96
CA HIS A 51 -41.65 14.40 -9.25
C HIS A 51 -40.46 13.64 -9.86
N GLY A 52 -40.59 12.33 -10.06
CA GLY A 52 -39.48 11.49 -10.56
C GLY A 52 -38.24 11.54 -9.66
N THR A 53 -38.42 11.62 -8.34
CA THR A 53 -37.30 11.73 -7.38
C THR A 53 -37.38 10.63 -6.32
N GLY A 54 -36.21 10.26 -5.79
CA GLY A 54 -36.12 9.28 -4.71
C GLY A 54 -36.18 7.83 -5.20
N TYR A 55 -36.42 6.90 -4.29
CA TYR A 55 -36.33 5.45 -4.58
C TYR A 55 -37.50 4.67 -4.02
N ASP A 56 -38.11 3.81 -4.85
CA ASP A 56 -39.07 2.81 -4.39
C ASP A 56 -38.34 1.62 -3.75
N TRP A 57 -38.46 1.48 -2.43
CA TRP A 57 -37.89 0.39 -1.65
C TRP A 57 -38.31 -0.98 -2.19
N ASN A 58 -39.56 -1.14 -2.64
CA ASN A 58 -40.06 -2.43 -3.14
C ASN A 58 -39.41 -2.82 -4.47
N ALA A 59 -39.03 -1.85 -5.28
CA ALA A 59 -38.26 -2.06 -6.50
C ALA A 59 -36.80 -2.36 -6.16
N ILE A 60 -36.14 -1.47 -5.40
CA ILE A 60 -34.70 -1.60 -5.20
C ILE A 60 -34.31 -2.78 -4.31
N ARG A 61 -35.15 -3.23 -3.37
CA ARG A 61 -34.83 -4.39 -2.51
C ARG A 61 -34.66 -5.73 -3.26
N LYS A 62 -35.02 -5.76 -4.54
CA LYS A 62 -34.90 -6.93 -5.43
C LYS A 62 -33.59 -6.95 -6.24
N LEU A 63 -32.80 -5.88 -6.16
CA LEU A 63 -31.55 -5.78 -6.90
C LEU A 63 -30.50 -6.74 -6.33
N THR A 64 -29.67 -7.28 -7.21
CA THR A 64 -28.48 -8.05 -6.84
C THR A 64 -27.40 -7.11 -6.30
N THR A 65 -26.45 -7.69 -5.57
CA THR A 65 -25.38 -6.97 -4.86
C THR A 65 -24.27 -6.45 -5.77
N ASP A 66 -24.15 -6.98 -6.99
CA ASP A 66 -22.86 -6.98 -7.67
C ASP A 66 -22.63 -5.74 -8.55
N ASP A 67 -23.68 -4.93 -8.77
CA ASP A 67 -23.59 -3.73 -9.61
C ASP A 67 -23.47 -2.44 -8.79
N TYR A 68 -22.40 -1.68 -8.99
CA TYR A 68 -22.33 -0.32 -8.48
C TYR A 68 -23.28 0.59 -9.27
N ARG A 69 -24.48 0.80 -8.74
CA ARG A 69 -25.49 1.74 -9.26
C ARG A 69 -26.11 2.54 -8.11
N PRO A 70 -26.58 3.78 -8.32
CA PRO A 70 -27.16 4.60 -7.25
C PRO A 70 -28.29 3.92 -6.47
N ASP A 71 -29.16 3.18 -7.15
CA ASP A 71 -30.25 2.40 -6.54
C ASP A 71 -29.73 1.26 -5.65
N ASN A 72 -28.68 0.55 -6.08
CA ASN A 72 -28.04 -0.49 -5.28
C ASN A 72 -27.26 0.10 -4.09
N VAL A 73 -26.59 1.25 -4.25
CA VAL A 73 -25.96 1.99 -3.14
C VAL A 73 -26.99 2.30 -2.06
N MET A 74 -28.16 2.80 -2.45
CA MET A 74 -29.26 3.08 -1.54
C MET A 74 -29.80 1.82 -0.89
N ARG A 75 -30.02 0.75 -1.66
CA ARG A 75 -30.47 -0.54 -1.12
C ARG A 75 -29.54 -1.04 -0.02
N VAL A 76 -28.25 -1.20 -0.33
CA VAL A 76 -27.23 -1.70 0.61
C VAL A 76 -27.14 -0.80 1.85
N SER A 77 -27.17 0.52 1.68
CA SER A 77 -27.04 1.47 2.79
C SER A 77 -28.25 1.43 3.73
N VAL A 78 -29.46 1.25 3.18
CA VAL A 78 -30.70 1.12 3.97
C VAL A 78 -30.75 -0.24 4.69
N GLU A 79 -30.34 -1.32 4.03
CA GLU A 79 -30.20 -2.64 4.68
C GLU A 79 -29.20 -2.58 5.83
N TYR A 80 -28.07 -1.91 5.63
CA TYR A 80 -27.06 -1.67 6.66
C TYR A 80 -27.63 -0.89 7.85
N LEU A 81 -28.39 0.19 7.60
CA LEU A 81 -29.06 0.95 8.66
C LEU A 81 -30.09 0.10 9.44
N ALA A 82 -30.93 -0.66 8.72
CA ALA A 82 -31.95 -1.51 9.32
C ALA A 82 -31.33 -2.63 10.16
N GLU A 83 -30.28 -3.30 9.64
CA GLU A 83 -29.52 -4.32 10.34
C GLU A 83 -28.86 -3.75 11.60
N ALA A 84 -28.29 -2.54 11.52
CA ALA A 84 -27.66 -1.90 12.66
C ALA A 84 -28.67 -1.61 13.79
N ILE A 85 -29.85 -1.08 13.44
CA ILE A 85 -30.94 -0.83 14.39
C ILE A 85 -31.45 -2.14 14.99
N GLU A 86 -31.64 -3.18 14.17
CA GLU A 86 -32.05 -4.51 14.63
C GLU A 86 -31.04 -5.09 15.62
N ARG A 87 -29.74 -5.03 15.33
CA ARG A 87 -28.69 -5.53 16.23
C ARG A 87 -28.66 -4.80 17.57
N MET A 88 -28.85 -3.48 17.56
CA MET A 88 -28.87 -2.65 18.76
C MET A 88 -30.14 -2.86 19.59
N THR A 89 -31.31 -2.99 18.94
CA THR A 89 -32.62 -2.91 19.64
C THR A 89 -33.35 -4.25 19.74
N GLY A 90 -32.93 -5.27 18.99
CA GLY A 90 -33.67 -6.52 18.79
C GLY A 90 -34.90 -6.39 17.91
N ARG A 91 -35.14 -5.22 17.28
CA ARG A 91 -36.29 -4.95 16.41
C ARG A 91 -35.84 -4.33 15.11
N ARG A 92 -36.23 -4.95 13.99
CA ARG A 92 -35.98 -4.40 12.67
C ARG A 92 -36.98 -3.28 12.37
N PRO A 93 -36.53 -2.07 12.00
CA PRO A 93 -37.44 -0.97 11.69
C PRO A 93 -38.19 -1.24 10.37
N THR A 94 -39.41 -0.71 10.25
CA THR A 94 -40.15 -0.76 8.99
C THR A 94 -39.50 0.18 7.98
N ILE A 95 -39.24 -0.30 6.76
CA ILE A 95 -38.71 0.52 5.67
C ILE A 95 -39.85 0.86 4.73
N ARG A 96 -40.08 2.15 4.48
CA ARG A 96 -41.10 2.62 3.53
C ARG A 96 -40.57 3.71 2.62
N SER A 97 -41.07 3.73 1.39
CA SER A 97 -40.87 4.82 0.44
C SER A 97 -42.04 5.81 0.52
N SER A 98 -41.75 7.10 0.67
CA SER A 98 -42.82 8.10 0.85
C SER A 98 -42.37 9.53 0.56
N ASP A 99 -43.33 10.37 0.18
CA ASP A 99 -43.20 11.83 0.13
C ASP A 99 -43.48 12.51 1.49
N ASP A 100 -44.12 11.80 2.42
CA ASP A 100 -44.30 12.28 3.78
C ASP A 100 -43.03 12.02 4.62
N LEU A 101 -42.19 13.06 4.68
CA LEU A 101 -40.95 13.07 5.42
C LEU A 101 -41.12 13.58 6.87
N SER A 102 -42.33 13.60 7.44
CA SER A 102 -42.60 14.27 8.73
C SER A 102 -42.15 13.49 9.98
N ARG A 103 -41.86 12.19 9.87
CA ARG A 103 -41.49 11.29 10.98
C ARG A 103 -40.48 10.22 10.57
N GLY A 104 -39.84 9.58 11.56
CA GLY A 104 -38.89 8.47 11.36
C GLY A 104 -37.45 8.89 11.06
N ILE A 105 -36.62 7.96 10.58
CA ILE A 105 -35.30 8.29 10.01
C ILE A 105 -35.49 8.57 8.52
N VAL A 106 -35.40 9.84 8.14
CA VAL A 106 -35.67 10.33 6.79
C VAL A 106 -34.37 10.39 5.98
N LEU A 107 -34.37 9.73 4.82
CA LEU A 107 -33.27 9.73 3.85
C LEU A 107 -33.74 10.45 2.59
N THR A 108 -33.10 11.56 2.22
CA THR A 108 -33.49 12.33 1.02
C THR A 108 -32.29 13.00 0.35
N THR A 109 -32.25 13.01 -0.98
CA THR A 109 -31.30 13.85 -1.70
C THR A 109 -31.83 15.29 -1.75
N ILE A 110 -30.96 16.28 -1.95
CA ILE A 110 -31.39 17.69 -2.05
C ILE A 110 -32.40 17.93 -3.18
N ALA A 111 -32.31 17.13 -4.25
CA ALA A 111 -33.24 17.14 -5.38
C ALA A 111 -34.64 16.63 -5.00
N GLY A 112 -34.71 15.59 -4.17
CA GLY A 112 -35.96 15.03 -3.64
C GLY A 112 -36.50 15.73 -2.41
N ALA A 113 -35.70 16.57 -1.75
CA ALA A 113 -36.08 17.22 -0.50
C ALA A 113 -37.17 18.29 -0.71
N PRO A 114 -38.15 18.42 0.22
CA PRO A 114 -39.15 19.48 0.19
C PRO A 114 -38.51 20.86 0.37
N ARG A 115 -39.22 21.92 -0.05
CA ARG A 115 -38.73 23.31 0.01
C ARG A 115 -38.21 23.72 1.39
N SER A 116 -38.84 23.26 2.47
CA SER A 116 -38.42 23.57 3.85
C SER A 116 -37.05 22.99 4.23
N ILE A 117 -36.64 21.85 3.63
CA ILE A 117 -35.30 21.28 3.81
C ILE A 117 -34.34 21.89 2.78
N ARG A 118 -34.77 22.00 1.52
CA ARG A 118 -33.94 22.51 0.41
C ARG A 118 -33.50 23.96 0.61
N ASN A 119 -34.38 24.79 1.15
CA ASN A 119 -34.13 26.22 1.37
C ASN A 119 -33.51 26.51 2.74
N ASP A 120 -33.29 25.51 3.59
CA ASP A 120 -32.65 25.72 4.87
C ASP A 120 -31.19 26.20 4.65
N PRO A 121 -30.81 27.38 5.18
CA PRO A 121 -29.47 27.93 4.96
C PRO A 121 -28.35 27.01 5.43
N ARG A 122 -28.57 26.22 6.49
CA ARG A 122 -27.57 25.29 7.03
C ARG A 122 -27.40 24.08 6.13
N VAL A 123 -28.49 23.57 5.56
CA VAL A 123 -28.43 22.49 4.56
C VAL A 123 -27.70 23.00 3.32
N ARG A 124 -28.06 24.17 2.80
CA ARG A 124 -27.39 24.76 1.63
C ARG A 124 -25.90 24.97 1.88
N ALA A 125 -25.52 25.51 3.04
CA ALA A 125 -24.11 25.69 3.40
C ALA A 125 -23.36 24.35 3.50
N ALA A 126 -23.95 23.36 4.17
CA ALA A 126 -23.34 22.03 4.33
C ALA A 126 -23.16 21.28 3.01
N LEU A 127 -24.05 21.49 2.03
CA LEU A 127 -24.04 20.84 0.72
C LEU A 127 -23.35 21.66 -0.37
N ALA A 128 -22.99 22.92 -0.09
CA ALA A 128 -22.33 23.78 -1.06
C ALA A 128 -20.91 23.28 -1.35
N ARG A 129 -20.50 23.49 -2.61
CA ARG A 129 -19.11 23.37 -3.05
C ARG A 129 -18.25 24.34 -2.25
N ALA A 130 -17.16 23.82 -1.68
CA ALA A 130 -16.12 24.70 -1.16
C ALA A 130 -15.17 25.04 -2.31
N ASP A 131 -14.86 26.33 -2.47
CA ASP A 131 -13.83 26.81 -3.39
C ASP A 131 -14.02 26.39 -4.87
N HIS A 132 -12.91 26.31 -5.62
CA HIS A 132 -12.85 25.88 -7.02
C HIS A 132 -12.75 24.36 -7.19
N ASP A 133 -13.03 23.55 -6.17
CA ASP A 133 -12.89 22.09 -6.20
C ASP A 133 -14.14 21.41 -6.74
N LEU A 134 -14.04 20.75 -7.90
CA LEU A 134 -15.17 20.18 -8.64
C LEU A 134 -15.89 19.04 -7.92
N TYR A 135 -15.25 18.39 -6.94
CA TYR A 135 -15.71 17.10 -6.42
C TYR A 135 -16.12 17.15 -4.95
N ASN A 136 -15.64 18.11 -4.15
CA ASN A 136 -15.87 18.09 -2.69
C ASN A 136 -17.33 18.16 -2.24
N ALA A 137 -18.24 18.68 -3.06
CA ALA A 137 -19.66 18.72 -2.75
C ALA A 137 -20.37 17.41 -3.07
N THR A 138 -19.83 16.57 -3.95
CA THR A 138 -20.56 15.41 -4.52
C THR A 138 -21.15 14.52 -3.44
N GLU A 139 -20.35 14.14 -2.45
CA GLU A 139 -20.75 13.27 -1.32
C GLU A 139 -21.10 14.04 -0.04
N ALA A 140 -21.27 15.37 -0.12
CA ALA A 140 -21.57 16.17 1.05
C ALA A 140 -22.96 15.83 1.62
N PHE A 141 -23.07 15.86 2.95
CA PHE A 141 -24.32 15.60 3.66
C PHE A 141 -24.51 16.51 4.87
N TYR A 142 -25.74 16.55 5.35
CA TYR A 142 -26.15 17.17 6.61
C TYR A 142 -27.15 16.29 7.35
N ILE A 143 -26.90 16.08 8.65
CA ILE A 143 -27.75 15.31 9.55
C ILE A 143 -28.28 16.25 10.62
N ARG A 144 -29.57 16.13 10.95
CA ARG A 144 -30.14 16.76 12.14
C ARG A 144 -31.24 15.94 12.80
N SER A 145 -31.22 15.89 14.13
CA SER A 145 -32.34 15.41 14.93
C SER A 145 -33.42 16.50 15.09
N GLU A 146 -34.67 16.12 14.90
CA GLU A 146 -35.88 16.92 15.13
C GLU A 146 -36.85 16.14 16.07
N ARG A 147 -37.92 16.80 16.55
CA ARG A 147 -38.84 16.22 17.54
C ARG A 147 -39.44 14.87 17.12
N LYS A 148 -39.82 14.72 15.84
CA LYS A 148 -40.50 13.51 15.31
C LYS A 148 -39.64 12.70 14.33
N ARG A 149 -38.46 13.20 13.94
CA ARG A 149 -37.64 12.60 12.89
C ARG A 149 -36.16 12.88 13.04
N VAL A 150 -35.34 12.12 12.34
CA VAL A 150 -33.93 12.44 12.07
C VAL A 150 -33.82 12.62 10.55
N VAL A 151 -33.35 13.78 10.10
CA VAL A 151 -33.24 14.10 8.67
C VAL A 151 -31.79 13.93 8.23
N LEU A 152 -31.57 13.07 7.24
CA LEU A 152 -30.31 12.91 6.52
C LEU A 152 -30.56 13.45 5.11
N VAL A 153 -29.88 14.54 4.78
CA VAL A 153 -29.94 15.16 3.44
C VAL A 153 -28.56 15.21 2.83
N ALA A 154 -28.43 14.80 1.57
CA ALA A 154 -27.16 14.80 0.84
C ALA A 154 -27.32 15.24 -0.61
N ASN A 155 -26.22 15.50 -1.31
CA ASN A 155 -26.24 15.82 -2.74
C ASN A 155 -26.55 14.61 -3.62
N ASN A 156 -26.14 13.40 -3.20
CA ASN A 156 -26.38 12.15 -3.90
C ASN A 156 -26.49 10.95 -2.93
N GLU A 157 -26.61 9.75 -3.49
CA GLU A 157 -26.77 8.48 -2.77
C GLU A 157 -25.52 8.09 -1.97
N ASP A 158 -24.33 8.37 -2.49
CA ASP A 158 -23.07 8.14 -1.79
C ASP A 158 -22.98 9.01 -0.52
N GLY A 159 -23.38 10.28 -0.62
CA GLY A 159 -23.49 11.18 0.53
C GLY A 159 -24.51 10.69 1.56
N LEU A 160 -25.64 10.11 1.13
CA LEU A 160 -26.60 9.46 2.03
C LEU A 160 -26.00 8.22 2.71
N SER A 161 -25.27 7.39 1.97
CA SER A 161 -24.54 6.24 2.53
C SER A 161 -23.58 6.67 3.63
N ASN A 162 -22.78 7.72 3.39
CA ASN A 162 -21.86 8.28 4.38
C ASN A 162 -22.60 8.89 5.59
N ALA A 163 -23.74 9.55 5.37
CA ALA A 163 -24.58 10.11 6.43
C ALA A 163 -25.16 9.01 7.34
N ILE A 164 -25.52 7.85 6.78
CA ILE A 164 -25.99 6.68 7.56
C ILE A 164 -24.88 6.18 8.48
N VAL A 165 -23.64 6.05 7.98
CA VAL A 165 -22.50 5.64 8.81
C VAL A 165 -22.27 6.64 9.93
N GLU A 166 -22.30 7.94 9.64
CA GLU A 166 -22.15 9.00 10.62
C GLU A 166 -23.25 8.98 11.69
N LEU A 167 -24.49 8.73 11.29
CA LEU A 167 -25.62 8.55 12.20
C LEU A 167 -25.39 7.37 13.16
N LEU A 168 -24.96 6.23 12.63
CA LEU A 168 -24.74 5.01 13.41
C LEU A 168 -23.54 5.13 14.37
N GLU A 169 -22.44 5.72 13.91
CA GLU A 169 -21.26 5.97 14.75
C GLU A 169 -21.61 6.92 15.92
N SER A 170 -22.56 7.84 15.74
CA SER A 170 -23.00 8.78 16.79
C SER A 170 -23.66 8.11 18.00
N VAL A 171 -24.18 6.89 17.84
CA VAL A 171 -24.77 6.08 18.92
C VAL A 171 -23.89 4.89 19.30
N GLY A 172 -22.69 4.82 18.74
CA GLY A 172 -21.67 3.82 19.04
C GLY A 172 -21.69 2.58 18.15
N TYR A 173 -22.58 2.45 17.17
CA TYR A 173 -22.52 1.33 16.22
C TYR A 173 -21.35 1.53 15.26
N GLU A 174 -20.46 0.54 15.14
CA GLU A 174 -19.27 0.65 14.29
C GLU A 174 -18.88 -0.69 13.69
N VAL A 175 -18.57 -0.68 12.39
CA VAL A 175 -17.92 -1.82 11.72
C VAL A 175 -16.42 -1.71 11.98
N LEU A 176 -15.82 -2.81 12.42
CA LEU A 176 -14.42 -2.89 12.84
C LEU A 176 -13.56 -3.63 11.80
N GLY A 177 -14.16 -4.44 10.94
CA GLY A 177 -13.51 -5.24 9.91
C GLY A 177 -14.55 -6.00 9.08
N MET A 178 -14.11 -6.98 8.29
CA MET A 178 -15.01 -7.89 7.57
C MET A 178 -15.52 -9.02 8.45
N GLY A 179 -16.69 -9.57 8.10
CA GLY A 179 -17.33 -10.67 8.81
C GLY A 179 -18.27 -10.23 9.93
N ARG A 180 -19.17 -11.14 10.31
CA ARG A 180 -20.30 -10.87 11.21
C ARG A 180 -19.87 -10.50 12.63
N ASN A 181 -18.76 -11.06 13.09
CA ASN A 181 -18.22 -10.82 14.43
C ASN A 181 -17.56 -9.43 14.53
N TRP A 182 -17.05 -8.88 13.44
CA TRP A 182 -16.28 -7.62 13.42
C TRP A 182 -17.15 -6.35 13.37
N ILE A 183 -18.21 -6.35 14.18
CA ILE A 183 -19.15 -5.23 14.33
C ILE A 183 -19.36 -4.97 15.81
N HIS A 184 -19.13 -3.75 16.27
CA HIS A 184 -19.54 -3.32 17.60
C HIS A 184 -20.95 -2.72 17.55
N ALA A 185 -21.88 -3.33 18.27
CA ALA A 185 -23.26 -2.88 18.37
C ALA A 185 -23.65 -2.69 19.85
N PRO A 186 -23.79 -1.44 20.34
CA PRO A 186 -24.20 -1.21 21.71
C PRO A 186 -25.61 -1.75 21.98
N ASP A 187 -25.84 -2.28 23.18
CA ASP A 187 -27.16 -2.82 23.54
C ASP A 187 -28.15 -1.69 23.90
N TYR A 188 -29.23 -1.62 23.13
CA TYR A 188 -30.39 -0.76 23.32
C TYR A 188 -31.68 -1.58 23.44
N ARG A 189 -31.62 -2.89 23.76
CA ARG A 189 -32.83 -3.69 24.03
C ARG A 189 -33.56 -3.23 25.29
N LYS A 190 -32.82 -2.77 26.29
CA LYS A 190 -33.34 -2.31 27.59
C LYS A 190 -33.55 -0.80 27.69
N ARG A 191 -33.09 -0.03 26.69
CA ARG A 191 -33.16 1.43 26.68
C ARG A 191 -33.51 1.95 25.30
N ARG A 192 -34.35 2.97 25.21
CA ARG A 192 -34.76 3.50 23.90
C ARG A 192 -33.58 4.12 23.15
N LEU A 193 -33.31 3.64 21.94
CA LEU A 193 -32.38 4.26 21.00
C LEU A 193 -32.84 5.68 20.65
N ARG A 194 -31.95 6.66 20.78
CA ARG A 194 -32.22 8.07 20.47
C ARG A 194 -31.01 8.67 19.77
N PHE A 195 -31.25 9.28 18.61
CA PHE A 195 -30.23 10.05 17.91
C PHE A 195 -30.29 11.51 18.33
N ARG A 196 -29.16 12.05 18.77
CA ARG A 196 -28.98 13.48 19.11
C ARG A 196 -27.79 14.00 18.34
N ILE A 197 -28.01 14.31 17.07
CA ILE A 197 -26.93 14.70 16.16
C ILE A 197 -27.32 15.93 15.35
N ARG A 198 -26.34 16.81 15.14
CA ARG A 198 -26.38 17.86 14.13
C ARG A 198 -24.98 17.94 13.53
N ARG A 199 -24.79 17.45 12.31
CA ARG A 199 -23.45 17.32 11.72
C ARG A 199 -23.49 17.45 10.21
N ALA A 200 -22.52 18.18 9.66
CA ALA A 200 -22.20 18.14 8.24
C ALA A 200 -20.98 17.23 8.03
N GLY A 201 -20.87 16.63 6.86
CA GLY A 201 -19.72 15.81 6.48
C GLY A 201 -19.49 15.81 4.99
N ARG A 202 -18.23 15.64 4.59
CA ARG A 202 -17.77 15.42 3.23
C ARG A 202 -16.37 14.76 3.29
N PRO A 203 -15.98 13.98 2.28
CA PRO A 203 -14.69 13.32 2.29
C PRO A 203 -13.54 14.27 1.93
N SER A 204 -12.36 13.98 2.47
CA SER A 204 -11.10 14.62 2.07
C SER A 204 -10.57 14.07 0.75
N PHE A 205 -10.59 12.74 0.58
CA PHE A 205 -10.24 12.07 -0.67
C PHE A 205 -11.50 11.68 -1.45
N TYR A 206 -11.55 12.03 -2.73
CA TYR A 206 -12.68 11.80 -3.64
C TYR A 206 -12.86 10.34 -4.05
N ILE A 207 -11.78 9.56 -4.05
CA ILE A 207 -11.83 8.09 -4.16
C ILE A 207 -11.08 7.55 -2.96
N ARG A 208 -11.70 6.58 -2.27
CA ARG A 208 -11.22 5.96 -1.04
C ARG A 208 -11.31 4.45 -1.21
N GLY A 209 -10.55 3.91 -2.17
CA GLY A 209 -10.60 2.49 -2.48
C GLY A 209 -9.73 1.70 -1.53
N LEU A 210 -10.30 0.75 -0.80
CA LEU A 210 -9.59 -0.45 -0.38
C LEU A 210 -10.25 -1.60 -1.13
N ASN A 211 -9.67 -1.98 -2.27
CA ASN A 211 -10.24 -3.00 -3.13
C ASN A 211 -9.38 -4.25 -3.06
N PRO A 212 -9.99 -5.41 -2.77
CA PRO A 212 -9.25 -6.65 -2.75
C PRO A 212 -8.75 -6.99 -4.15
N MET A 213 -7.62 -7.70 -4.22
CA MET A 213 -7.08 -8.27 -5.45
C MET A 213 -8.14 -9.09 -6.19
N SER A 214 -7.98 -9.13 -7.52
CA SER A 214 -8.99 -9.60 -8.46
C SER A 214 -9.51 -10.99 -8.09
N ALA A 215 -10.83 -11.05 -7.86
CA ALA A 215 -11.67 -12.21 -7.58
C ALA A 215 -11.97 -12.58 -6.11
N GLN A 216 -11.29 -12.02 -5.09
CA GLN A 216 -11.67 -12.27 -3.68
C GLN A 216 -13.09 -11.75 -3.38
N ALA A 217 -13.44 -10.57 -3.87
CA ALA A 217 -14.77 -10.01 -3.73
C ALA A 217 -15.85 -10.84 -4.44
N THR A 218 -15.46 -11.67 -5.41
CA THR A 218 -16.35 -12.52 -6.21
C THR A 218 -16.29 -13.99 -5.79
N GLY A 219 -15.74 -14.30 -4.61
CA GLY A 219 -15.74 -15.65 -4.05
C GLY A 219 -14.48 -16.49 -4.30
N ARG A 220 -13.42 -15.95 -4.91
CA ARG A 220 -12.14 -16.67 -4.96
C ARG A 220 -11.56 -16.73 -3.55
N GLY A 221 -11.35 -17.94 -3.03
CA GLY A 221 -10.95 -18.11 -1.64
C GLY A 221 -12.07 -17.94 -0.61
N THR A 222 -13.29 -17.54 -1.00
CA THR A 222 -14.33 -17.19 -0.03
C THR A 222 -15.74 -17.65 -0.44
N ILE A 223 -16.60 -17.96 0.52
CA ILE A 223 -17.98 -18.39 0.27
C ILE A 223 -18.79 -17.21 -0.31
N ALA A 224 -19.12 -17.28 -1.60
CA ALA A 224 -20.03 -16.34 -2.28
C ALA A 224 -21.51 -16.69 -2.09
N VAL A 225 -21.82 -17.97 -1.88
CA VAL A 225 -23.19 -18.47 -1.69
C VAL A 225 -23.64 -18.36 -0.23
N THR A 226 -24.92 -18.61 0.04
CA THR A 226 -25.41 -18.69 1.42
C THR A 226 -24.85 -19.96 2.10
N PRO A 227 -24.08 -19.82 3.20
CA PRO A 227 -23.57 -20.97 3.92
C PRO A 227 -24.68 -21.75 4.65
N PRO A 228 -24.49 -23.05 4.98
CA PRO A 228 -25.52 -23.87 5.62
C PRO A 228 -25.95 -23.39 7.01
N ASP A 229 -25.02 -22.84 7.82
CA ASP A 229 -25.35 -22.34 9.15
C ASP A 229 -25.84 -20.88 9.09
N PRO A 230 -26.99 -20.53 9.67
CA PRO A 230 -27.55 -19.18 9.64
C PRO A 230 -26.73 -18.13 10.42
N ARG A 231 -25.71 -18.56 11.17
CA ARG A 231 -24.74 -17.67 11.81
C ARG A 231 -23.68 -17.19 10.84
N ASP A 232 -23.38 -17.97 9.81
CA ASP A 232 -22.42 -17.62 8.76
C ASP A 232 -23.04 -16.65 7.74
N GLU A 233 -22.20 -15.99 6.94
CA GLU A 233 -22.65 -15.08 5.89
C GLU A 233 -21.73 -15.10 4.67
N SER A 234 -22.25 -14.75 3.50
CA SER A 234 -21.42 -14.68 2.30
C SER A 234 -20.39 -13.54 2.37
N VAL A 235 -19.30 -13.70 1.60
CA VAL A 235 -18.28 -12.66 1.40
C VAL A 235 -18.89 -11.38 0.86
N ILE A 236 -19.87 -11.49 -0.02
CA ILE A 236 -20.56 -10.34 -0.62
C ILE A 236 -21.22 -9.51 0.48
N ARG A 237 -22.01 -10.14 1.36
CA ARG A 237 -22.67 -9.43 2.48
C ARG A 237 -21.64 -8.77 3.40
N SER A 238 -20.58 -9.49 3.75
CA SER A 238 -19.48 -8.98 4.58
C SER A 238 -18.79 -7.77 3.95
N THR A 239 -18.49 -7.87 2.65
CA THR A 239 -17.81 -6.84 1.86
C THR A 239 -18.66 -5.58 1.75
N MET A 240 -19.95 -5.72 1.47
CA MET A 240 -20.87 -4.58 1.37
C MET A 240 -21.02 -3.85 2.71
N ARG A 241 -21.16 -4.60 3.80
CA ARG A 241 -21.20 -4.05 5.16
C ARG A 241 -19.91 -3.31 5.49
N TRP A 242 -18.76 -3.91 5.19
CA TRP A 242 -17.45 -3.33 5.42
C TRP A 242 -17.22 -2.05 4.60
N LYS A 243 -17.44 -2.11 3.28
CA LYS A 243 -17.29 -0.94 2.39
C LYS A 243 -18.22 0.20 2.78
N THR A 244 -19.46 -0.09 3.20
CA THR A 244 -20.39 0.91 3.72
C THR A 244 -19.86 1.49 5.03
N GLY A 245 -19.63 0.66 6.04
CA GLY A 245 -19.20 1.10 7.38
C GLY A 245 -17.85 1.85 7.40
N PHE A 246 -16.96 1.57 6.45
CA PHE A 246 -15.68 2.26 6.30
C PHE A 246 -15.75 3.46 5.34
N ARG A 247 -16.94 3.80 4.78
CA ARG A 247 -17.14 4.89 3.82
C ARG A 247 -16.28 4.75 2.54
N LEU A 248 -16.06 3.50 2.11
CA LEU A 248 -15.25 3.12 0.93
C LEU A 248 -16.10 2.93 -0.32
N TRP A 249 -17.42 2.79 -0.16
CA TRP A 249 -18.35 2.60 -1.29
C TRP A 249 -18.51 3.88 -2.12
N GLY A 250 -18.62 5.03 -1.46
CA GLY A 250 -18.86 6.32 -2.10
C GLY A 250 -17.66 6.86 -2.88
N LYS A 251 -17.94 7.62 -3.94
CA LYS A 251 -16.93 8.30 -4.76
C LYS A 251 -17.39 9.70 -5.16
N SER A 252 -16.58 10.70 -4.88
CA SER A 252 -16.88 12.11 -5.17
C SER A 252 -16.46 12.50 -6.59
N CYS A 253 -15.53 11.74 -7.18
CA CYS A 253 -15.20 11.81 -8.59
C CYS A 253 -15.39 10.44 -9.26
N PRO A 254 -15.59 10.39 -10.58
CA PRO A 254 -15.70 9.12 -11.30
C PRO A 254 -14.46 8.24 -11.11
N LEU A 255 -14.65 6.92 -11.16
CA LEU A 255 -13.55 5.95 -11.11
C LEU A 255 -12.62 6.12 -12.31
N TYR A 256 -11.41 5.59 -12.16
CA TYR A 256 -10.46 5.46 -13.25
C TYR A 256 -10.73 4.10 -13.91
N PRO A 257 -11.30 4.07 -15.13
CA PRO A 257 -11.41 2.83 -15.90
C PRO A 257 -10.01 2.36 -16.28
N GLY A 258 -9.47 1.39 -15.54
CA GLY A 258 -8.18 0.75 -15.86
C GLY A 258 -8.28 -0.14 -17.09
N HIS A 259 -7.14 -0.43 -17.73
CA HIS A 259 -6.97 -1.36 -18.86
C HIS A 259 -8.07 -1.24 -19.92
N ALA A 260 -8.37 0.00 -20.32
CA ALA A 260 -9.52 0.29 -21.16
C ALA A 260 -9.28 -0.06 -22.63
N LEU A 261 -8.02 -0.03 -23.10
CA LEU A 261 -7.70 -0.30 -24.50
C LEU A 261 -7.96 -1.75 -24.92
N ASP A 262 -7.83 -2.71 -24.00
CA ASP A 262 -8.14 -4.13 -24.17
C ASP A 262 -9.60 -4.31 -24.62
N SER A 263 -10.50 -3.46 -24.10
CA SER A 263 -11.93 -3.52 -24.42
C SER A 263 -12.25 -3.14 -25.88
N TYR A 264 -11.27 -2.68 -26.65
CA TYR A 264 -11.43 -2.29 -28.07
C TYR A 264 -10.78 -3.25 -29.05
N HIS A 265 -10.13 -4.34 -28.58
CA HIS A 265 -9.48 -5.32 -29.45
C HIS A 265 -10.47 -5.97 -30.42
N ASP A 266 -11.65 -6.38 -29.93
CA ASP A 266 -12.70 -6.97 -30.77
C ASP A 266 -13.17 -6.03 -31.89
N ASP A 267 -13.38 -4.75 -31.56
CA ASP A 267 -13.83 -3.77 -32.56
C ASP A 267 -12.74 -3.53 -33.62
N LEU A 268 -11.45 -3.56 -33.23
CA LEU A 268 -10.35 -3.50 -34.19
C LEU A 268 -10.26 -4.77 -35.05
N VAL A 269 -10.39 -5.95 -34.46
CA VAL A 269 -10.43 -7.22 -35.21
C VAL A 269 -11.55 -7.21 -36.24
N ARG A 270 -12.74 -6.69 -35.89
CA ARG A 270 -13.84 -6.53 -36.85
C ARG A 270 -13.46 -5.62 -38.02
N VAL A 271 -12.76 -4.51 -37.75
CA VAL A 271 -12.26 -3.61 -38.80
C VAL A 271 -11.23 -4.33 -39.69
N ILE A 272 -10.31 -5.09 -39.11
CA ILE A 272 -9.32 -5.88 -39.86
C ILE A 272 -10.02 -6.89 -40.78
N LYS A 273 -10.98 -7.66 -40.25
CA LYS A 273 -11.76 -8.63 -41.03
C LYS A 273 -12.53 -7.98 -42.17
N THR A 274 -13.15 -6.83 -41.92
CA THR A 274 -13.99 -6.14 -42.91
C THR A 274 -13.17 -5.48 -44.01
N THR A 275 -12.00 -4.94 -43.66
CA THR A 275 -11.16 -4.16 -44.60
C THR A 275 -10.05 -4.98 -45.25
N GLY A 276 -9.71 -6.14 -44.69
CA GLY A 276 -8.53 -6.93 -45.06
C GLY A 276 -7.20 -6.31 -44.65
N LYS A 277 -7.20 -5.13 -44.03
CA LYS A 277 -5.98 -4.45 -43.57
C LYS A 277 -5.60 -4.97 -42.19
N THR A 278 -4.40 -5.50 -42.04
CA THR A 278 -3.96 -6.15 -40.79
C THR A 278 -3.22 -5.23 -39.83
N GLU A 279 -3.17 -3.92 -40.09
CA GLU A 279 -2.56 -2.92 -39.22
C GLU A 279 -3.38 -2.65 -37.93
N GLY A 280 -2.71 -2.26 -36.85
CA GLY A 280 -3.36 -1.75 -35.63
C GLY A 280 -3.00 -2.45 -34.31
N PHE A 281 -2.18 -3.51 -34.35
CA PHE A 281 -1.61 -4.14 -33.16
C PHE A 281 -0.09 -3.99 -33.13
N LEU A 282 0.49 -3.81 -31.94
CA LEU A 282 1.93 -3.81 -31.68
C LEU A 282 2.45 -5.26 -31.69
N ALA A 283 2.64 -5.81 -32.89
CA ALA A 283 3.18 -7.12 -33.16
C ALA A 283 4.21 -7.05 -34.31
N PRO A 284 5.17 -8.00 -34.41
CA PRO A 284 6.08 -8.07 -35.56
C PRO A 284 5.34 -8.19 -36.89
N ASP A 285 4.23 -8.94 -36.88
CA ASP A 285 3.36 -9.17 -38.03
C ASP A 285 1.95 -9.52 -37.51
N VAL A 286 0.95 -9.16 -38.31
CA VAL A 286 -0.46 -9.50 -38.07
C VAL A 286 -1.01 -10.08 -39.37
N ARG A 287 -1.56 -11.28 -39.27
CA ARG A 287 -2.07 -12.04 -40.41
C ARG A 287 -3.56 -12.28 -40.28
N LEU A 288 -4.25 -12.24 -41.41
CA LEU A 288 -5.67 -12.58 -41.53
C LEU A 288 -5.79 -13.77 -42.50
N GLY A 289 -6.34 -14.88 -42.04
CA GLY A 289 -6.49 -16.09 -42.84
C GLY A 289 -7.43 -17.10 -42.20
N ASP A 290 -7.64 -18.24 -42.84
CA ASP A 290 -8.49 -19.30 -42.29
C ASP A 290 -7.69 -20.15 -41.28
N ASP A 291 -8.33 -20.79 -40.31
CA ASP A 291 -7.60 -21.53 -39.25
C ASP A 291 -6.68 -22.62 -39.83
N ALA A 292 -7.14 -23.25 -40.91
CA ALA A 292 -6.40 -24.28 -41.65
C ALA A 292 -5.13 -23.76 -42.35
N ASP A 293 -5.08 -22.45 -42.64
CA ASP A 293 -3.94 -21.81 -43.29
C ASP A 293 -2.89 -21.31 -42.30
N ARG A 294 -3.20 -21.37 -40.98
CA ARG A 294 -2.25 -20.92 -39.95
C ARG A 294 -1.02 -21.83 -39.98
N PRO A 295 0.19 -21.29 -40.25
CA PRO A 295 1.39 -22.12 -40.32
C PRO A 295 1.69 -22.73 -38.95
N PRO A 296 2.41 -23.86 -38.87
CA PRO A 296 2.93 -24.35 -37.60
C PRO A 296 3.72 -23.25 -36.87
N ALA A 297 3.59 -23.19 -35.54
CA ALA A 297 4.38 -22.24 -34.76
C ALA A 297 5.87 -22.58 -34.88
N SER A 298 6.69 -21.55 -35.12
CA SER A 298 8.13 -21.67 -35.29
C SER A 298 8.80 -20.38 -34.84
N THR A 299 10.10 -20.41 -34.60
CA THR A 299 10.89 -19.21 -34.24
C THR A 299 10.74 -18.07 -35.24
N ASP A 300 10.44 -18.37 -36.51
CA ASP A 300 10.26 -17.37 -37.57
C ASP A 300 8.95 -16.60 -37.44
N ASN A 301 7.97 -17.16 -36.73
CA ASN A 301 6.69 -16.51 -36.45
C ASN A 301 6.50 -16.17 -34.97
N ASP A 302 7.57 -16.13 -34.17
CA ASP A 302 7.48 -15.71 -32.77
C ASP A 302 6.91 -14.28 -32.64
N GLY A 303 5.86 -14.14 -31.82
CA GLY A 303 5.14 -12.90 -31.60
C GLY A 303 4.13 -12.51 -32.68
N VAL A 304 4.02 -13.25 -33.79
CA VAL A 304 3.03 -12.98 -34.85
C VAL A 304 1.62 -13.19 -34.32
N LEU A 305 0.72 -12.27 -34.63
CA LEU A 305 -0.71 -12.38 -34.35
C LEU A 305 -1.45 -12.92 -35.57
N TRP A 306 -2.13 -14.06 -35.42
CA TRP A 306 -3.02 -14.62 -36.44
C TRP A 306 -4.47 -14.37 -36.06
N ILE A 307 -5.22 -13.71 -36.92
CA ILE A 307 -6.65 -13.45 -36.78
C ILE A 307 -7.38 -14.34 -37.79
N ASN A 308 -8.29 -15.18 -37.31
CA ASN A 308 -9.10 -16.01 -38.20
C ASN A 308 -10.11 -15.14 -38.94
N ARG A 309 -10.29 -15.36 -40.24
CA ARG A 309 -11.27 -14.61 -41.05
C ARG A 309 -12.70 -14.85 -40.54
N GLU A 310 -13.04 -16.12 -40.36
CA GLU A 310 -14.32 -16.52 -39.78
C GLU A 310 -14.28 -16.49 -38.26
N ALA A 311 -15.44 -16.24 -37.66
CA ALA A 311 -15.62 -16.48 -36.24
C ALA A 311 -15.62 -17.99 -35.99
N ASP A 312 -15.33 -18.38 -34.75
CA ASP A 312 -15.51 -19.76 -34.31
C ASP A 312 -16.95 -20.21 -34.58
N ALA A 313 -17.13 -21.30 -35.32
CA ALA A 313 -18.46 -21.75 -35.75
C ALA A 313 -19.35 -22.16 -34.57
N GLU A 314 -18.76 -22.58 -33.44
CA GLU A 314 -19.49 -23.03 -32.25
C GLU A 314 -19.86 -21.88 -31.31
N THR A 315 -18.93 -20.95 -31.09
CA THR A 315 -19.06 -19.87 -30.10
C THR A 315 -19.44 -18.53 -30.71
N GLY A 316 -19.26 -18.36 -32.02
CA GLY A 316 -19.44 -17.08 -32.72
C GLY A 316 -18.41 -16.01 -32.32
N GLU A 317 -17.38 -16.38 -31.56
CA GLU A 317 -16.32 -15.46 -31.12
C GLU A 317 -15.24 -15.30 -32.19
N ASP A 318 -14.71 -14.08 -32.32
CA ASP A 318 -13.56 -13.83 -33.18
C ASP A 318 -12.32 -14.54 -32.60
N LEU A 319 -11.75 -15.47 -33.36
CA LEU A 319 -10.56 -16.21 -32.95
C LEU A 319 -9.28 -15.47 -33.34
N ALA A 320 -8.41 -15.27 -32.36
CA ALA A 320 -7.05 -14.79 -32.57
C ALA A 320 -6.04 -15.67 -31.83
N TYR A 321 -4.83 -15.78 -32.38
CA TYR A 321 -3.77 -16.62 -31.86
C TYR A 321 -2.45 -15.88 -31.89
N LEU A 322 -1.67 -15.98 -30.81
CA LEU A 322 -0.34 -15.41 -30.72
C LEU A 322 0.69 -16.53 -30.69
N SER A 323 1.65 -16.52 -31.62
CA SER A 323 2.74 -17.48 -31.60
C SER A 323 3.79 -17.09 -30.55
N ASN A 324 4.33 -18.07 -29.83
CA ASN A 324 5.48 -17.91 -28.94
C ASN A 324 6.74 -18.61 -29.49
N GLY A 325 6.79 -18.84 -30.80
CA GLY A 325 7.88 -19.54 -31.47
C GLY A 325 7.81 -21.06 -31.41
N SER A 326 6.93 -21.63 -30.58
CA SER A 326 6.78 -23.09 -30.43
C SER A 326 5.33 -23.56 -30.49
N THR A 327 4.38 -22.71 -30.13
CA THR A 327 2.94 -22.99 -30.11
C THR A 327 2.16 -21.72 -30.45
N TRP A 328 0.96 -21.91 -31.02
CA TRP A 328 -0.03 -20.85 -31.15
C TRP A 328 -0.93 -20.85 -29.92
N ARG A 329 -0.87 -19.78 -29.14
CA ARG A 329 -1.75 -19.60 -27.99
C ARG A 329 -3.01 -18.88 -28.44
N ARG A 330 -4.18 -19.52 -28.31
CA ARG A 330 -5.47 -18.83 -28.48
C ARG A 330 -5.54 -17.65 -27.52
N MET A 331 -5.87 -16.49 -28.03
CA MET A 331 -5.95 -15.24 -27.30
C MET A 331 -7.39 -14.98 -26.86
N ASN A 332 -7.56 -14.55 -25.61
CA ASN A 332 -8.80 -13.93 -25.18
C ASN A 332 -8.61 -12.42 -25.33
N LEU A 333 -9.07 -11.88 -26.46
CA LEU A 333 -8.94 -10.46 -26.81
C LEU A 333 -9.57 -9.52 -25.78
N ARG A 334 -10.46 -10.02 -24.91
CA ARG A 334 -11.11 -9.23 -23.86
C ARG A 334 -10.40 -9.25 -22.51
N ASN A 335 -9.44 -10.14 -22.27
CA ASN A 335 -8.97 -10.41 -20.90
C ASN A 335 -7.54 -10.97 -20.78
N THR A 336 -6.64 -10.73 -21.75
CA THR A 336 -5.27 -11.27 -21.69
C THR A 336 -4.20 -10.26 -22.07
N ALA A 337 -2.98 -10.49 -21.55
CA ALA A 337 -1.73 -9.88 -22.00
C ALA A 337 -1.41 -10.30 -23.45
N GLY A 338 -2.20 -9.76 -24.39
CA GLY A 338 -2.01 -9.88 -25.82
C GLY A 338 -1.20 -8.74 -26.41
N PRO A 339 -1.09 -8.67 -27.75
CA PRO A 339 -0.47 -7.53 -28.39
C PRO A 339 -1.31 -6.29 -28.11
N SER A 340 -0.63 -5.22 -27.69
CA SER A 340 -1.26 -3.93 -27.42
C SER A 340 -1.75 -3.26 -28.70
N LEU A 341 -2.73 -2.36 -28.61
CA LEU A 341 -3.12 -1.53 -29.76
C LEU A 341 -1.96 -0.63 -30.23
N ASP A 342 -1.73 -0.56 -31.55
CA ASP A 342 -0.82 0.41 -32.16
C ASP A 342 -1.55 1.74 -32.38
N LEU A 343 -1.42 2.64 -31.41
CA LEU A 343 -2.02 3.97 -31.45
C LEU A 343 -1.43 4.90 -32.53
N SER A 344 -0.36 4.50 -33.23
CA SER A 344 0.14 5.24 -34.39
C SER A 344 -0.69 4.99 -35.66
N VAL A 345 -1.44 3.90 -35.70
CA VAL A 345 -2.28 3.50 -36.85
C VAL A 345 -3.64 4.22 -36.80
N PRO A 346 -4.07 4.89 -37.89
CA PRO A 346 -5.37 5.58 -37.94
C PRO A 346 -6.57 4.68 -37.66
N ALA A 347 -6.56 3.42 -38.12
CA ALA A 347 -7.66 2.47 -37.91
C ALA A 347 -7.90 2.19 -36.41
N ALA A 348 -6.84 1.90 -35.66
CA ALA A 348 -6.92 1.68 -34.22
C ALA A 348 -7.45 2.92 -33.49
N ARG A 349 -6.91 4.11 -33.81
CA ARG A 349 -7.39 5.38 -33.24
C ARG A 349 -8.87 5.66 -33.56
N GLY A 350 -9.29 5.36 -34.80
CA GLY A 350 -10.66 5.55 -35.28
C GLY A 350 -11.68 4.70 -34.51
N VAL A 351 -11.37 3.42 -34.29
CA VAL A 351 -12.20 2.50 -33.50
C VAL A 351 -12.49 3.08 -32.10
N VAL A 352 -11.44 3.53 -31.40
CA VAL A 352 -11.60 4.08 -30.05
C VAL A 352 -12.42 5.37 -30.06
N LEU A 353 -12.22 6.24 -31.05
CA LEU A 353 -13.00 7.47 -31.21
C LEU A 353 -14.48 7.19 -31.44
N ASP A 354 -14.83 6.18 -32.25
CA ASP A 354 -16.23 5.84 -32.50
C ASP A 354 -16.90 5.23 -31.26
N VAL A 355 -16.18 4.43 -30.48
CA VAL A 355 -16.66 3.98 -29.16
C VAL A 355 -16.85 5.15 -28.21
N LEU A 356 -15.93 6.11 -28.18
CA LEU A 356 -16.04 7.33 -27.39
C LEU A 356 -17.30 8.13 -27.76
N ARG A 357 -17.54 8.37 -29.05
CA ARG A 357 -18.72 9.10 -29.56
C ARG A 357 -20.02 8.45 -29.12
N ARG A 358 -20.16 7.13 -29.35
CA ARG A 358 -21.36 6.36 -28.96
C ARG A 358 -21.60 6.43 -27.47
N ARG A 359 -20.59 6.07 -26.65
CA ARG A 359 -20.72 6.05 -25.18
C ARG A 359 -20.98 7.44 -24.61
N ALA A 360 -20.38 8.50 -25.17
CA ALA A 360 -20.65 9.87 -24.75
C ALA A 360 -22.10 10.31 -25.07
N ALA A 361 -22.58 9.99 -26.28
CA ALA A 361 -23.95 10.31 -26.68
C ALA A 361 -24.97 9.62 -25.77
N ASP A 362 -24.77 8.33 -25.49
CA ASP A 362 -25.62 7.55 -24.60
C ASP A 362 -25.53 8.06 -23.15
N HIS A 363 -24.32 8.35 -22.65
CA HIS A 363 -24.13 8.90 -21.31
C HIS A 363 -24.86 10.23 -21.13
N PHE A 364 -24.71 11.19 -22.05
CA PHE A 364 -25.40 12.48 -21.89
C PHE A 364 -26.90 12.41 -22.12
N ARG A 365 -27.40 11.40 -22.83
CA ARG A 365 -28.84 11.09 -22.92
C ARG A 365 -29.38 10.63 -21.58
N GLN A 366 -28.65 9.77 -20.88
CA GLN A 366 -29.07 9.18 -19.60
C GLN A 366 -28.75 10.09 -18.39
N HIS A 367 -27.66 10.85 -18.47
CA HIS A 367 -27.06 11.58 -17.35
C HIS A 367 -26.54 12.97 -17.79
N PRO A 368 -27.42 13.89 -18.24
CA PRO A 368 -27.04 15.18 -18.81
C PRO A 368 -26.28 16.12 -17.86
N ASP A 369 -26.27 15.83 -16.55
CA ASP A 369 -25.59 16.62 -15.53
C ASP A 369 -24.34 15.98 -14.94
N ARG A 370 -23.93 14.81 -15.43
CA ARG A 370 -22.77 14.07 -14.90
C ARG A 370 -21.60 14.14 -15.86
N LEU A 371 -20.40 14.25 -15.30
CA LEU A 371 -19.16 14.18 -16.05
C LEU A 371 -19.05 12.80 -16.71
N PHE A 372 -18.83 12.77 -18.02
CA PHE A 372 -18.49 11.55 -18.75
C PHE A 372 -17.00 11.30 -18.64
N VAL A 373 -16.60 10.12 -18.16
CA VAL A 373 -15.19 9.73 -18.07
C VAL A 373 -14.96 8.55 -18.97
N PHE A 374 -14.03 8.71 -19.90
CA PHE A 374 -13.65 7.69 -20.86
C PHE A 374 -12.25 7.17 -20.56
N GLY A 375 -12.11 5.85 -20.53
CA GLY A 375 -10.83 5.20 -20.26
C GLY A 375 -9.98 5.07 -21.50
N THR A 376 -8.68 5.33 -21.35
CA THR A 376 -7.68 5.17 -22.42
C THR A 376 -6.42 4.46 -21.92
N ASP A 377 -6.55 3.78 -20.78
CA ASP A 377 -5.42 3.14 -20.13
C ASP A 377 -4.89 1.97 -20.98
N PRO A 378 -3.58 1.91 -21.25
CA PRO A 378 -2.95 0.75 -21.91
C PRO A 378 -3.17 -0.59 -21.17
N GLU A 379 -3.01 -1.68 -21.90
CA GLU A 379 -3.18 -3.06 -21.42
C GLU A 379 -2.28 -3.36 -20.20
N ASP A 380 -2.78 -4.17 -19.26
CA ASP A 380 -1.97 -4.67 -18.14
C ASP A 380 -0.85 -5.59 -18.64
N GLY A 381 0.28 -5.66 -17.93
CA GLY A 381 1.31 -6.67 -18.21
C GLY A 381 2.40 -6.32 -19.22
N GLY A 382 2.49 -5.06 -19.68
CA GLY A 382 3.70 -4.56 -20.33
C GLY A 382 3.78 -4.70 -21.86
N GLY A 383 2.65 -4.88 -22.56
CA GLY A 383 2.60 -4.91 -24.03
C GLY A 383 3.20 -3.67 -24.69
N TYR A 384 3.15 -2.51 -24.05
CA TYR A 384 3.84 -1.31 -24.51
C TYR A 384 5.37 -1.32 -24.31
N GLY A 385 5.93 -2.35 -23.68
CA GLY A 385 7.38 -2.56 -23.60
C GLY A 385 8.02 -2.84 -24.95
N VAL A 386 7.23 -3.29 -25.94
CA VAL A 386 7.68 -3.50 -27.32
C VAL A 386 7.28 -2.36 -28.27
N LEU A 387 6.69 -1.28 -27.76
CA LEU A 387 6.20 -0.17 -28.60
C LEU A 387 7.28 0.31 -29.57
N THR A 388 8.48 0.63 -29.09
CA THR A 388 9.56 1.15 -29.96
C THR A 388 10.04 0.16 -31.02
N ARG A 389 9.71 -1.12 -30.90
CA ARG A 389 10.08 -2.17 -31.86
C ARG A 389 9.03 -2.35 -32.96
N TYR A 390 7.75 -2.21 -32.65
CA TYR A 390 6.64 -2.58 -33.54
C TYR A 390 5.72 -1.42 -33.93
N LEU A 391 6.07 -0.19 -33.55
CA LEU A 391 5.29 0.99 -33.89
C LEU A 391 5.31 1.27 -35.41
N SER A 392 4.14 1.40 -36.02
CA SER A 392 4.02 1.62 -37.47
C SER A 392 4.43 3.03 -37.91
N ASP A 393 4.05 4.06 -37.15
CA ASP A 393 4.41 5.46 -37.43
C ASP A 393 4.94 6.17 -36.17
N PRO A 394 6.28 6.28 -35.99
CA PRO A 394 6.88 6.97 -34.85
C PRO A 394 6.53 8.46 -34.72
N ASP A 395 6.17 9.14 -35.82
CA ASP A 395 5.93 10.58 -35.86
C ASP A 395 4.47 10.95 -36.12
N TRP A 396 3.55 10.02 -35.87
CA TRP A 396 2.13 10.19 -36.20
C TRP A 396 1.51 11.45 -35.58
N TYR A 397 1.87 11.80 -34.33
CA TYR A 397 1.25 12.91 -33.61
C TYR A 397 1.75 14.28 -34.10
N PRO A 398 3.06 14.54 -34.25
CA PRO A 398 3.55 15.73 -34.94
C PRO A 398 2.98 15.90 -36.36
N LYS A 399 2.88 14.82 -37.14
CA LYS A 399 2.27 14.86 -38.48
C LYS A 399 0.80 15.31 -38.40
N TYR A 400 0.05 14.77 -37.44
CA TYR A 400 -1.32 15.20 -37.17
C TYR A 400 -1.40 16.69 -36.78
N LEU A 401 -0.56 17.16 -35.87
CA LEU A 401 -0.54 18.58 -35.47
C LEU A 401 -0.24 19.50 -36.66
N ALA A 402 0.70 19.13 -37.52
CA ALA A 402 1.02 19.87 -38.73
C ALA A 402 -0.16 19.89 -39.72
N GLN A 403 -0.79 18.74 -39.95
CA GLN A 403 -1.99 18.62 -40.80
C GLN A 403 -3.14 19.51 -40.31
N GLU A 404 -3.33 19.59 -38.99
CA GLU A 404 -4.35 20.40 -38.33
C GLU A 404 -3.96 21.86 -38.13
N LYS A 405 -2.75 22.24 -38.54
CA LYS A 405 -2.16 23.58 -38.33
C LYS A 405 -2.19 23.99 -36.85
N LEU A 406 -1.98 23.02 -35.96
CA LEU A 406 -1.90 23.24 -34.52
C LEU A 406 -0.46 23.57 -34.13
N PRO A 407 -0.24 24.56 -33.25
CA PRO A 407 1.10 24.89 -32.79
C PRO A 407 1.67 23.73 -31.95
N PHE A 408 2.94 23.41 -32.19
CA PHE A 408 3.74 22.50 -31.39
C PHE A 408 5.10 23.13 -31.09
N GLY A 409 5.66 22.88 -29.90
CA GLY A 409 6.86 23.56 -29.44
C GLY A 409 6.56 24.81 -28.61
N ALA A 410 5.36 24.89 -28.02
CA ALA A 410 5.03 25.92 -27.03
C ALA A 410 5.97 25.81 -25.81
N PRO A 411 6.05 26.84 -24.94
CA PRO A 411 6.76 26.71 -23.68
C PRO A 411 6.24 25.51 -22.89
N TYR A 412 7.15 24.61 -22.51
CA TYR A 412 6.77 23.41 -21.77
C TYR A 412 6.57 23.75 -20.30
N ARG A 413 5.40 23.41 -19.75
CA ARG A 413 5.01 23.83 -18.40
C ARG A 413 5.86 23.26 -17.28
N LEU A 414 6.57 22.14 -17.52
CA LEU A 414 7.48 21.57 -16.53
C LEU A 414 8.94 22.02 -16.71
N HIS A 415 9.23 22.96 -17.61
CA HIS A 415 10.57 23.55 -17.69
C HIS A 415 11.00 24.13 -16.32
N GLY A 416 12.20 23.78 -15.86
CA GLY A 416 12.75 24.14 -14.56
C GLY A 416 12.17 23.36 -13.37
N HIS A 417 11.11 22.56 -13.57
CA HIS A 417 10.49 21.80 -12.49
C HIS A 417 11.30 20.55 -12.18
N PHE A 418 11.78 20.40 -10.94
CA PHE A 418 12.64 19.29 -10.52
C PHE A 418 13.83 19.08 -11.48
N GLY A 419 14.48 20.16 -11.93
CA GLY A 419 15.66 20.07 -12.79
C GLY A 419 15.38 19.65 -14.24
N LEU A 420 14.11 19.63 -14.68
CA LEU A 420 13.75 19.39 -16.07
C LEU A 420 14.15 20.58 -16.94
N ASP A 421 15.27 20.46 -17.65
CA ASP A 421 15.73 21.46 -18.61
C ASP A 421 15.14 21.23 -20.01
N GLN A 422 13.85 21.53 -20.16
CA GLN A 422 13.16 21.44 -21.45
C GLN A 422 12.33 22.69 -21.72
N PRO A 423 12.87 23.73 -22.40
CA PRO A 423 12.19 25.01 -22.54
C PRO A 423 10.94 24.97 -23.43
N ARG A 424 10.87 24.03 -24.37
CA ARG A 424 9.78 23.89 -25.34
C ARG A 424 9.25 22.47 -25.38
N GLU A 425 8.01 22.31 -25.81
CA GLU A 425 7.45 20.99 -26.12
C GLU A 425 8.30 20.29 -27.18
N ARG A 426 8.43 18.97 -27.06
CA ARG A 426 9.08 18.14 -28.06
C ARG A 426 8.38 16.79 -28.15
N TRP A 427 8.51 16.16 -29.31
CA TRP A 427 8.12 14.79 -29.52
C TRP A 427 9.35 13.88 -29.43
N VAL A 428 9.25 12.81 -28.65
CA VAL A 428 10.27 11.77 -28.51
C VAL A 428 9.60 10.45 -28.86
N PRO A 429 9.80 9.90 -30.06
CA PRO A 429 9.12 8.68 -30.53
C PRO A 429 9.40 7.45 -29.66
N ASP A 430 10.61 7.35 -29.10
CA ASP A 430 10.99 6.20 -28.28
C ASP A 430 10.35 6.23 -26.88
N LEU A 431 9.64 7.31 -26.53
CA LEU A 431 9.03 7.47 -25.22
C LEU A 431 7.55 7.08 -25.27
N VAL A 432 7.23 5.89 -24.74
CA VAL A 432 5.86 5.37 -24.67
C VAL A 432 4.84 6.38 -24.13
N THR A 433 5.20 7.16 -23.10
CA THR A 433 4.31 8.17 -22.52
C THR A 433 3.87 9.23 -23.56
N ASN A 434 4.73 9.56 -24.53
CA ASN A 434 4.37 10.49 -25.60
C ASN A 434 3.27 9.93 -26.51
N HIS A 435 3.33 8.64 -26.87
CA HIS A 435 2.30 7.99 -27.67
C HIS A 435 0.96 7.95 -26.94
N VAL A 436 0.97 7.53 -25.67
CA VAL A 436 -0.24 7.41 -24.85
C VAL A 436 -0.89 8.79 -24.62
N PHE A 437 -0.13 9.80 -24.20
CA PHE A 437 -0.70 11.13 -23.97
C PHE A 437 -0.99 11.91 -25.26
N GLY A 438 -0.24 11.65 -26.34
CA GLY A 438 -0.50 12.23 -27.66
C GLY A 438 -1.82 11.71 -28.20
N PHE A 439 -2.09 10.41 -28.04
CA PHE A 439 -3.37 9.78 -28.34
C PHE A 439 -4.52 10.43 -27.57
N ASN A 440 -4.34 10.70 -26.28
CA ASN A 440 -5.36 11.39 -25.47
C ASN A 440 -5.66 12.81 -25.96
N ASN A 441 -4.63 13.61 -26.27
CA ASN A 441 -4.81 14.95 -26.85
C ASN A 441 -5.52 14.88 -28.21
N TRP A 442 -5.12 13.94 -29.08
CA TRP A 442 -5.77 13.68 -30.37
C TRP A 442 -7.25 13.32 -30.18
N LEU A 443 -7.55 12.38 -29.28
CA LEU A 443 -8.90 11.86 -29.08
C LEU A 443 -9.87 12.95 -28.59
N LEU A 444 -9.44 13.81 -27.66
CA LEU A 444 -10.23 14.95 -27.19
C LEU A 444 -10.45 16.00 -28.28
N ARG A 445 -9.44 16.24 -29.13
CA ARG A 445 -9.56 17.19 -30.25
C ARG A 445 -10.55 16.68 -31.31
N GLU A 446 -10.47 15.41 -31.68
CA GLU A 446 -11.39 14.79 -32.63
C GLU A 446 -12.82 14.68 -32.06
N TYR A 447 -12.95 14.45 -30.76
CA TYR A 447 -14.23 14.56 -30.07
C TYR A 447 -14.81 15.98 -30.16
N ASP A 448 -13.99 17.01 -29.96
CA ASP A 448 -14.44 18.40 -30.07
C ASP A 448 -14.90 18.75 -31.48
N LYS A 449 -14.19 18.29 -32.51
CA LYS A 449 -14.61 18.46 -33.92
C LYS A 449 -15.94 17.78 -34.19
N TRP A 450 -16.13 16.56 -33.69
CA TRP A 450 -17.40 15.86 -33.79
C TRP A 450 -18.53 16.65 -33.13
N ILE A 451 -18.33 17.16 -31.91
CA ILE A 451 -19.34 18.01 -31.26
C ILE A 451 -19.61 19.27 -32.07
N ASP A 452 -18.60 19.91 -32.66
CA ASP A 452 -18.82 21.09 -33.52
C ASP A 452 -19.59 20.77 -34.80
N SER A 453 -19.47 19.54 -35.33
CA SER A 453 -20.22 19.13 -36.52
C SER A 453 -21.69 18.79 -36.22
N LEU A 454 -22.07 18.61 -34.96
CA LEU A 454 -23.47 18.39 -34.57
C LEU A 454 -24.29 19.68 -34.63
N PRO A 455 -25.63 19.60 -34.80
CA PRO A 455 -26.54 20.73 -34.62
C PRO A 455 -26.39 21.39 -33.23
N GLU A 456 -26.57 22.72 -33.12
CA GLU A 456 -26.36 23.46 -31.85
C GLU A 456 -27.07 22.85 -30.62
N PRO A 457 -28.33 22.37 -30.70
CA PRO A 457 -28.98 21.71 -29.56
C PRO A 457 -28.27 20.43 -29.10
N GLU A 458 -27.65 19.69 -30.02
CA GLU A 458 -26.94 18.46 -29.74
C GLU A 458 -25.53 18.67 -29.19
N ARG A 459 -24.98 19.89 -29.29
CA ARG A 459 -23.67 20.24 -28.71
C ARG A 459 -23.73 20.39 -27.19
N ARG A 460 -24.93 20.54 -26.66
CA ARG A 460 -25.22 20.75 -25.24
C ARG A 460 -25.91 19.54 -24.64
N THR A 461 -25.75 19.36 -23.34
CA THR A 461 -26.57 18.42 -22.57
C THR A 461 -27.99 18.97 -22.45
N ALA A 462 -28.94 18.15 -22.02
CA ALA A 462 -30.32 18.59 -21.78
C ALA A 462 -30.43 19.73 -20.74
N THR A 463 -29.38 20.00 -19.97
CA THR A 463 -29.31 21.11 -18.99
C THR A 463 -28.53 22.31 -19.50
N GLY A 464 -28.22 22.37 -20.80
CA GLY A 464 -27.58 23.51 -21.46
C GLY A 464 -26.05 23.56 -21.33
N LYS A 465 -25.44 22.60 -20.63
CA LYS A 465 -23.98 22.51 -20.46
C LYS A 465 -23.31 22.03 -21.75
N SER A 466 -22.15 22.58 -22.10
CA SER A 466 -21.36 22.11 -23.24
C SER A 466 -20.86 20.67 -23.02
N LYS A 467 -21.15 19.76 -23.95
CA LYS A 467 -20.64 18.37 -23.89
C LYS A 467 -19.11 18.32 -23.88
N LYS A 468 -18.44 19.25 -24.57
CA LYS A 468 -16.97 19.37 -24.61
C LYS A 468 -16.33 19.61 -23.25
N GLN A 469 -17.04 20.32 -22.37
CA GLN A 469 -16.56 20.65 -21.03
C GLN A 469 -16.88 19.55 -20.01
N TRP A 470 -17.79 18.64 -20.35
CA TRP A 470 -18.31 17.58 -19.47
C TRP A 470 -17.79 16.19 -19.85
N ILE A 471 -16.69 16.13 -20.58
CA ILE A 471 -15.93 14.92 -20.88
C ILE A 471 -14.53 15.02 -20.26
N CYS A 472 -14.02 13.90 -19.74
CA CYS A 472 -12.63 13.72 -19.36
C CYS A 472 -12.09 12.38 -19.87
N LEU A 473 -10.82 12.35 -20.25
CA LEU A 473 -10.10 11.10 -20.50
C LEU A 473 -9.32 10.71 -19.25
N SER A 474 -9.26 9.42 -18.97
CA SER A 474 -8.67 8.86 -17.76
C SER A 474 -7.76 7.68 -18.08
N LEU A 475 -6.59 7.67 -17.47
CA LEU A 475 -5.64 6.56 -17.57
C LEU A 475 -4.86 6.37 -16.27
N PHE A 476 -4.27 5.19 -16.11
CA PHE A 476 -3.20 4.98 -15.15
C PHE A 476 -1.89 5.48 -15.77
N SER A 477 -1.01 6.05 -14.94
CA SER A 477 0.39 6.30 -15.30
C SER A 477 1.20 5.20 -14.64
N TYR A 478 1.39 4.13 -15.41
CA TYR A 478 1.88 2.84 -14.94
C TYR A 478 2.94 2.27 -15.89
N ASN A 479 3.81 1.38 -15.40
CA ASN A 479 4.79 0.67 -16.20
C ASN A 479 5.63 1.58 -17.13
N HIS A 480 5.42 1.48 -18.45
CA HIS A 480 6.24 2.15 -19.47
C HIS A 480 5.83 3.61 -19.72
N HIS A 481 4.72 4.08 -19.17
CA HIS A 481 4.23 5.47 -19.26
C HIS A 481 4.01 6.08 -17.86
N ASP A 482 4.89 5.73 -16.92
CA ASP A 482 4.89 6.14 -15.51
C ASP A 482 5.47 7.55 -15.24
N VAL A 483 5.81 8.29 -16.29
CA VAL A 483 6.39 9.65 -16.30
C VAL A 483 5.58 10.60 -17.19
N PRO A 484 5.63 11.92 -17.00
CA PRO A 484 4.88 12.87 -17.83
C PRO A 484 5.41 12.89 -19.28
N PRO A 485 4.59 13.25 -20.29
CA PRO A 485 5.08 13.39 -21.66
C PRO A 485 5.92 14.65 -21.82
N THR A 486 6.69 14.74 -22.91
CA THR A 486 7.56 15.89 -23.23
C THR A 486 6.82 17.06 -23.88
N PHE A 487 5.50 17.14 -23.76
CA PHE A 487 4.65 18.22 -24.28
C PHE A 487 3.46 18.53 -23.36
N ASN A 488 2.74 19.63 -23.57
CA ASN A 488 1.63 20.01 -22.69
C ASN A 488 0.35 19.19 -22.96
N LEU A 489 -0.44 18.98 -21.91
CA LEU A 489 -1.64 18.15 -21.95
C LEU A 489 -2.92 18.97 -22.07
N ASP A 490 -3.95 18.39 -22.70
CA ASP A 490 -5.32 18.87 -22.56
C ASP A 490 -5.76 18.79 -21.08
N ARG A 491 -6.37 19.86 -20.58
CA ARG A 491 -6.82 19.99 -19.19
C ARG A 491 -7.91 18.99 -18.77
N ARG A 492 -8.52 18.29 -19.73
CA ARG A 492 -9.55 17.26 -19.50
C ARG A 492 -8.95 15.86 -19.30
N ILE A 493 -7.63 15.72 -19.38
CA ILE A 493 -6.94 14.47 -19.05
C ILE A 493 -6.76 14.39 -17.53
N ARG A 494 -7.06 13.21 -16.96
CA ARG A 494 -6.82 12.90 -15.56
C ARG A 494 -5.97 11.64 -15.43
N VAL A 495 -5.10 11.63 -14.42
CA VAL A 495 -4.05 10.62 -14.27
C VAL A 495 -4.08 10.03 -12.87
N MET A 496 -4.11 8.71 -12.79
CA MET A 496 -3.83 7.96 -11.57
C MET A 496 -2.41 7.41 -11.63
N ILE A 497 -1.54 7.88 -10.75
CA ILE A 497 -0.14 7.48 -10.70
C ILE A 497 -0.06 6.14 -9.99
N ALA A 498 0.51 5.13 -10.63
CA ALA A 498 0.60 3.78 -10.06
C ALA A 498 1.98 3.47 -9.46
N GLY A 499 2.00 2.51 -8.54
CA GLY A 499 3.13 2.15 -7.66
C GLY A 499 4.27 1.33 -8.28
N TYR A 500 4.25 1.03 -9.59
CA TYR A 500 5.32 0.25 -10.26
C TYR A 500 6.04 1.07 -11.33
N PRO A 501 6.95 1.97 -10.95
CA PRO A 501 7.67 2.78 -11.91
C PRO A 501 8.72 1.99 -12.68
N LYS A 502 8.79 2.14 -14.01
CA LYS A 502 9.91 1.66 -14.83
C LYS A 502 10.84 2.79 -15.27
N ASN A 503 10.33 3.99 -15.56
CA ASN A 503 11.14 5.11 -16.08
C ASN A 503 11.37 6.22 -15.05
N ARG A 504 10.53 6.31 -14.02
CA ARG A 504 10.71 7.27 -12.92
C ARG A 504 12.08 7.10 -12.26
N GLY A 505 12.73 8.21 -11.92
CA GLY A 505 14.07 8.14 -11.33
C GLY A 505 15.15 7.75 -12.33
N ARG A 506 14.94 7.99 -13.64
CA ARG A 506 15.93 7.72 -14.71
C ARG A 506 15.92 8.83 -15.76
N GLY A 507 17.02 8.99 -16.48
CA GLY A 507 17.17 9.95 -17.57
C GLY A 507 16.81 11.37 -17.15
N GLN A 508 16.05 12.10 -17.99
CA GLN A 508 15.57 13.44 -17.64
C GLN A 508 14.58 13.47 -16.46
N TRP A 509 13.96 12.33 -16.10
CA TRP A 509 12.96 12.23 -15.03
C TRP A 509 13.56 11.80 -13.68
N LEU A 510 14.88 11.87 -13.55
CA LEU A 510 15.62 11.36 -12.40
C LEU A 510 15.20 12.00 -11.07
N GLN A 511 14.85 13.27 -11.09
CA GLN A 511 14.40 14.02 -9.91
C GLN A 511 12.91 13.82 -9.59
N LEU A 512 12.14 13.15 -10.46
CA LEU A 512 10.75 12.78 -10.19
C LEU A 512 10.66 11.41 -9.51
N ALA A 513 11.61 11.04 -8.65
CA ALA A 513 11.81 9.70 -8.09
C ALA A 513 10.59 9.03 -7.40
N ASN A 514 9.60 9.77 -6.90
CA ASN A 514 8.45 9.20 -6.17
C ASN A 514 7.08 9.71 -6.65
N GLN A 515 6.00 9.04 -6.19
CA GLN A 515 4.62 9.35 -6.59
C GLN A 515 4.21 10.80 -6.26
N ARG A 516 4.72 11.37 -5.16
CA ARG A 516 4.38 12.74 -4.73
C ARG A 516 5.02 13.79 -5.66
N GLN A 517 6.25 13.57 -6.10
CA GLN A 517 6.90 14.43 -7.11
C GLN A 517 6.15 14.35 -8.45
N MET A 518 5.76 13.14 -8.87
CA MET A 518 4.91 12.94 -10.05
C MET A 518 3.57 13.67 -9.93
N ALA A 519 2.90 13.60 -8.77
CA ALA A 519 1.65 14.32 -8.54
C ALA A 519 1.81 15.84 -8.64
N ARG A 520 2.92 16.38 -8.13
CA ARG A 520 3.24 17.81 -8.27
C ARG A 520 3.46 18.20 -9.73
N ALA A 521 4.13 17.35 -10.51
CA ALA A 521 4.30 17.56 -11.95
C ALA A 521 2.94 17.54 -12.69
N PHE A 522 2.10 16.54 -12.44
CA PHE A 522 0.77 16.48 -13.06
C PHE A 522 -0.16 17.60 -12.60
N LYS A 523 -0.05 18.09 -11.36
CA LYS A 523 -0.77 19.27 -10.88
C LYS A 523 -0.45 20.52 -11.71
N ILE A 524 0.77 20.64 -12.23
CA ILE A 524 1.16 21.73 -13.13
C ILE A 524 0.61 21.50 -14.56
N LEU A 525 0.69 20.26 -15.07
CA LEU A 525 0.22 19.93 -16.42
C LEU A 525 -1.31 20.00 -16.56
N VAL A 526 -2.05 19.46 -15.60
CA VAL A 526 -3.52 19.30 -15.61
C VAL A 526 -4.18 19.82 -14.32
N PRO A 527 -4.07 21.13 -14.00
CA PRO A 527 -4.48 21.70 -12.70
C PRO A 527 -5.97 21.58 -12.37
N ALA A 528 -6.83 21.38 -13.37
CA ALA A 528 -8.27 21.22 -13.19
C ALA A 528 -8.67 19.81 -12.70
N GLN A 529 -7.76 18.84 -12.81
CA GLN A 529 -8.00 17.44 -12.46
C GLN A 529 -7.07 17.06 -11.31
N PRO A 530 -7.61 16.67 -10.14
CA PRO A 530 -6.77 16.13 -9.09
C PRO A 530 -6.12 14.84 -9.56
N SER A 531 -4.82 14.69 -9.34
CA SER A 531 -4.15 13.41 -9.55
C SER A 531 -4.72 12.36 -8.58
N ALA A 532 -4.68 11.11 -9.01
CA ALA A 532 -4.97 9.97 -8.15
C ALA A 532 -3.73 9.11 -7.92
N ASP A 533 -3.81 8.23 -6.93
CA ASP A 533 -2.75 7.30 -6.56
C ASP A 533 -3.29 5.87 -6.56
N TYR A 534 -2.54 4.94 -7.17
CA TYR A 534 -2.77 3.50 -7.07
C TYR A 534 -1.62 2.86 -6.29
N ARG A 535 -1.95 2.22 -5.17
CA ARG A 535 -0.99 1.58 -4.28
C ARG A 535 -1.37 0.16 -4.01
N ILE A 536 -0.39 -0.71 -3.93
CA ILE A 536 -0.59 -2.05 -3.40
C ILE A 536 0.01 -2.11 -2.02
N ILE A 537 -0.84 -2.29 -1.01
CA ILE A 537 -0.43 -2.34 0.40
C ILE A 537 -0.58 -3.73 1.00
N SER A 538 -1.22 -4.66 0.29
CA SER A 538 -1.24 -6.07 0.66
C SER A 538 -1.20 -6.94 -0.58
N LEU A 539 -0.39 -8.00 -0.52
CA LEU A 539 -0.09 -8.93 -1.61
C LEU A 539 0.10 -10.32 -1.01
N GLY A 540 -0.96 -10.85 -0.40
CA GLY A 540 -0.95 -12.15 0.25
C GLY A 540 -0.37 -13.23 -0.66
N ASP A 541 -0.86 -13.27 -1.91
CA ASP A 541 -0.46 -14.23 -2.95
C ASP A 541 1.03 -14.25 -3.29
N TYR A 542 1.81 -13.23 -2.90
CA TYR A 542 3.24 -13.19 -3.18
C TYR A 542 4.09 -13.32 -1.93
N TRP A 543 3.55 -12.95 -0.77
CA TRP A 543 4.38 -12.71 0.42
C TRP A 543 3.92 -13.43 1.67
N ASP A 544 2.66 -13.88 1.73
CA ASP A 544 2.07 -14.37 2.97
C ASP A 544 2.08 -15.91 3.09
N GLN A 545 2.64 -16.58 2.09
CA GLN A 545 2.71 -18.04 1.93
C GLN A 545 3.69 -18.75 2.86
N THR A 546 4.61 -18.00 3.48
CA THR A 546 5.65 -18.50 4.37
C THR A 546 5.66 -17.72 5.68
N LEU A 547 6.45 -18.13 6.66
CA LEU A 547 6.57 -17.43 7.95
C LEU A 547 7.12 -15.99 7.80
N ASP A 548 7.79 -15.67 6.69
CA ASP A 548 8.17 -14.29 6.33
C ASP A 548 6.95 -13.38 6.11
N GLY A 549 5.81 -14.00 5.82
CA GLY A 549 4.50 -13.38 5.63
C GLY A 549 3.83 -12.86 6.89
N ILE A 550 4.26 -13.27 8.08
CA ILE A 550 3.61 -12.87 9.34
C ILE A 550 3.64 -11.34 9.52
N LEU A 551 4.70 -10.68 9.03
CA LEU A 551 4.90 -9.26 9.29
C LEU A 551 4.26 -8.35 8.24
N PRO A 552 3.64 -7.24 8.67
CA PRO A 552 3.19 -6.20 7.73
C PRO A 552 4.38 -5.57 7.02
N ARG A 553 4.17 -5.14 5.77
CA ARG A 553 5.20 -4.47 4.95
C ARG A 553 5.20 -2.96 5.07
N TRP A 554 4.19 -2.43 5.75
CA TRP A 554 4.01 -1.02 6.04
C TRP A 554 3.55 -0.88 7.49
N SER A 555 3.76 0.29 8.09
CA SER A 555 3.37 0.52 9.46
C SER A 555 1.96 1.09 9.55
N ALA A 556 1.11 0.43 10.33
CA ALA A 556 -0.19 0.93 10.72
C ALA A 556 -0.13 1.90 11.92
N SER A 557 1.06 2.37 12.32
CA SER A 557 1.17 3.34 13.41
C SER A 557 0.47 4.66 13.03
N PRO A 558 -0.28 5.30 13.94
CA PRO A 558 -0.95 6.58 13.67
C PRO A 558 -0.03 7.65 13.06
N ARG A 559 1.22 7.72 13.55
CA ARG A 559 2.23 8.67 13.07
C ARG A 559 2.66 8.38 11.63
N SER A 560 2.92 7.13 11.30
CA SER A 560 3.38 6.73 9.96
C SER A 560 2.27 6.91 8.93
N LEU A 561 1.05 6.51 9.25
CA LEU A 561 -0.13 6.73 8.40
C LEU A 561 -0.41 8.21 8.15
N HIS A 562 -0.42 9.04 9.20
CA HIS A 562 -0.65 10.48 9.06
C HIS A 562 0.44 11.14 8.21
N ARG A 563 1.72 10.84 8.47
CA ARG A 563 2.84 11.39 7.69
C ARG A 563 2.69 11.06 6.20
N ASP A 564 2.37 9.80 5.89
CA ASP A 564 2.22 9.36 4.52
C ASP A 564 1.00 10.00 3.81
N LEU A 565 -0.19 9.86 4.38
CA LEU A 565 -1.40 10.37 3.74
C LEU A 565 -1.45 11.90 3.69
N ARG A 566 -0.95 12.60 4.72
CA ARG A 566 -0.91 14.08 4.70
C ARG A 566 0.02 14.59 3.61
N SER A 567 1.25 14.07 3.55
CA SER A 567 2.19 14.47 2.49
C SER A 567 1.72 14.09 1.09
N THR A 568 0.96 13.00 0.97
CA THR A 568 0.27 12.60 -0.27
C THR A 568 -0.82 13.61 -0.67
N TYR A 569 -1.67 13.99 0.29
CA TYR A 569 -2.72 14.98 0.10
C TYR A 569 -2.17 16.37 -0.28
N ASP A 570 -1.08 16.78 0.36
CA ASP A 570 -0.39 18.05 0.11
C ASP A 570 0.31 18.08 -1.26
N ALA A 571 0.72 16.91 -1.77
CA ALA A 571 1.26 16.79 -3.12
C ALA A 571 0.21 16.99 -4.22
N GLY A 572 -1.09 17.04 -3.88
CA GLY A 572 -2.19 17.24 -4.82
C GLY A 572 -2.95 15.96 -5.17
N LEU A 573 -2.61 14.83 -4.55
CA LEU A 573 -3.35 13.58 -4.72
C LEU A 573 -4.62 13.64 -3.88
N LYS A 574 -5.78 13.64 -4.53
CA LYS A 574 -7.09 13.71 -3.87
C LYS A 574 -7.94 12.48 -4.12
N ALA A 575 -7.41 11.47 -4.79
CA ALA A 575 -8.07 10.18 -4.99
C ALA A 575 -7.04 9.09 -4.75
N ILE A 576 -7.36 8.10 -3.93
CA ILE A 576 -6.46 6.98 -3.66
C ILE A 576 -7.22 5.66 -3.82
N TYR A 577 -6.58 4.75 -4.51
CA TYR A 577 -7.00 3.37 -4.67
C TYR A 577 -5.90 2.48 -4.09
N PHE A 578 -6.23 1.76 -3.02
CA PHE A 578 -5.40 0.71 -2.48
C PHE A 578 -5.90 -0.63 -2.99
N GLU A 579 -5.01 -1.37 -3.63
CA GLU A 579 -5.13 -2.80 -3.79
C GLU A 579 -4.70 -3.48 -2.49
N ILE A 580 -5.58 -4.34 -1.99
CA ILE A 580 -5.44 -5.06 -0.73
C ILE A 580 -5.76 -6.55 -0.92
N ASP A 581 -5.69 -7.31 0.14
CA ASP A 581 -6.32 -8.62 0.26
C ASP A 581 -7.14 -8.67 1.55
N TYR A 582 -8.00 -9.68 1.67
CA TYR A 582 -8.72 -9.98 2.89
C TYR A 582 -7.83 -10.65 3.95
N ASN A 583 -6.80 -9.93 4.42
CA ASN A 583 -5.93 -10.31 5.54
C ASN A 583 -6.11 -9.34 6.72
N PHE A 584 -7.27 -9.39 7.38
CA PHE A 584 -7.59 -8.49 8.49
C PHE A 584 -6.81 -8.79 9.77
N GLY A 585 -6.21 -9.98 9.92
CA GLY A 585 -5.35 -10.31 11.05
C GLY A 585 -4.10 -9.46 11.08
N LYS A 586 -3.47 -9.34 9.91
CA LYS A 586 -2.28 -8.53 9.71
C LYS A 586 -2.59 -7.05 9.52
N ASN A 587 -3.57 -6.73 8.69
CA ASN A 587 -3.78 -5.37 8.18
C ASN A 587 -5.08 -4.70 8.65
N GLY A 588 -5.98 -5.39 9.35
CA GLY A 588 -7.34 -4.91 9.61
C GLY A 588 -7.43 -3.59 10.39
N LEU A 589 -6.61 -3.44 11.44
CA LEU A 589 -6.49 -2.17 12.16
C LEU A 589 -5.95 -1.05 11.26
N GLY A 590 -4.97 -1.37 10.41
CA GLY A 590 -4.42 -0.42 9.44
C GLY A 590 -5.47 0.03 8.42
N TYR A 591 -6.24 -0.90 7.86
CA TYR A 591 -7.36 -0.60 6.95
C TYR A 591 -8.41 0.29 7.61
N TYR A 592 -8.73 0.03 8.88
CA TYR A 592 -9.63 0.87 9.66
C TYR A 592 -9.10 2.29 9.78
N LEU A 593 -7.86 2.49 10.22
CA LEU A 593 -7.27 3.82 10.38
C LEU A 593 -7.11 4.56 9.04
N LEU A 594 -6.70 3.85 7.99
CA LEU A 594 -6.65 4.39 6.62
C LEU A 594 -8.01 4.93 6.20
N SER A 595 -9.09 4.18 6.40
CA SER A 595 -10.44 4.64 6.04
C SER A 595 -10.85 5.94 6.74
N LYS A 596 -10.45 6.12 8.01
CA LYS A 596 -10.75 7.35 8.78
C LYS A 596 -9.95 8.55 8.28
N LEU A 597 -8.67 8.37 7.96
CA LEU A 597 -7.82 9.42 7.40
C LEU A 597 -8.19 9.79 5.95
N LEU A 598 -8.62 8.82 5.15
CA LEU A 598 -9.12 9.06 3.80
C LEU A 598 -10.44 9.85 3.82
N TRP A 599 -11.27 9.65 4.84
CA TRP A 599 -12.46 10.46 5.08
C TRP A 599 -12.11 11.86 5.59
N ASN A 600 -11.25 11.96 6.61
CA ASN A 600 -10.84 13.21 7.21
C ASN A 600 -9.31 13.28 7.37
N ILE A 601 -8.64 13.97 6.44
CA ILE A 601 -7.18 14.09 6.43
C ILE A 601 -6.65 15.09 7.47
N ASP A 602 -7.54 15.89 8.07
CA ASP A 602 -7.17 16.87 9.09
C ASP A 602 -7.17 16.27 10.51
N LEU A 603 -7.43 14.97 10.65
CA LEU A 603 -7.22 14.25 11.92
C LEU A 603 -5.75 14.35 12.33
N THR A 604 -5.51 14.79 13.56
CA THR A 604 -4.18 14.79 14.17
C THR A 604 -3.67 13.36 14.44
N VAL A 605 -2.37 13.23 14.74
CA VAL A 605 -1.79 11.95 15.18
C VAL A 605 -2.44 11.46 16.47
N GLU A 606 -2.77 12.36 17.38
CA GLU A 606 -3.42 12.08 18.67
C GLU A 606 -4.87 11.61 18.47
N GLU A 607 -5.64 12.26 17.62
CA GLU A 607 -7.00 11.82 17.27
C GLU A 607 -6.98 10.45 16.56
N THR A 608 -6.00 10.23 15.68
CA THR A 608 -5.83 8.93 15.01
C THR A 608 -5.45 7.84 16.02
N ARG A 609 -4.62 8.16 17.02
CA ARG A 609 -4.31 7.26 18.15
C ARG A 609 -5.55 6.98 19.01
N ALA A 610 -6.40 7.97 19.25
CA ALA A 610 -7.65 7.78 19.98
C ALA A 610 -8.63 6.88 19.20
N LEU A 611 -8.70 7.01 17.87
CA LEU A 611 -9.48 6.11 17.01
C LEU A 611 -8.96 4.67 17.08
N ARG A 612 -7.64 4.49 17.08
CA ARG A 612 -7.00 3.17 17.26
C ARG A 612 -7.38 2.54 18.60
N ASP A 613 -7.24 3.28 19.69
CA ASP A 613 -7.53 2.77 21.03
C ASP A 613 -9.03 2.48 21.21
N ARG A 614 -9.91 3.30 20.61
CA ARG A 614 -11.36 3.02 20.53
C ARG A 614 -11.66 1.74 19.77
N TRP A 615 -11.00 1.52 18.63
CA TRP A 615 -11.15 0.28 17.86
C TRP A 615 -10.76 -0.93 18.72
N LEU A 616 -9.63 -0.86 19.42
CA LEU A 616 -9.17 -1.94 20.31
C LEU A 616 -10.17 -2.22 21.44
N GLN A 617 -10.68 -1.18 22.09
CA GLN A 617 -11.71 -1.29 23.13
C GLN A 617 -13.00 -1.94 22.61
N ARG A 618 -13.45 -1.53 21.42
CA ARG A 618 -14.68 -2.06 20.80
C ARG A 618 -14.51 -3.49 20.29
N SER A 619 -13.31 -3.82 19.79
CA SER A 619 -12.96 -5.16 19.30
C SER A 619 -12.84 -6.16 20.45
N PHE A 620 -12.09 -5.82 21.50
CA PHE A 620 -11.60 -6.80 22.48
C PHE A 620 -12.09 -6.59 23.91
N GLY A 621 -12.98 -5.61 24.15
CA GLY A 621 -13.61 -5.45 25.45
C GLY A 621 -12.57 -5.23 26.56
N SER A 622 -12.72 -5.90 27.70
CA SER A 622 -11.75 -5.86 28.81
C SER A 622 -10.31 -6.23 28.43
N ALA A 623 -10.11 -7.03 27.38
CA ALA A 623 -8.80 -7.48 26.92
C ALA A 623 -8.05 -6.49 26.00
N TRP A 624 -8.62 -5.29 25.77
CA TRP A 624 -8.07 -4.34 24.81
C TRP A 624 -6.64 -3.87 25.12
N LYS A 625 -6.21 -3.86 26.38
CA LYS A 625 -4.85 -3.42 26.76
C LYS A 625 -3.79 -4.44 26.32
N GLN A 626 -4.06 -5.72 26.52
CA GLN A 626 -3.20 -6.82 26.06
C GLN A 626 -3.14 -6.83 24.54
N MET A 627 -4.29 -6.67 23.87
CA MET A 627 -4.32 -6.54 22.42
C MET A 627 -3.63 -5.27 21.93
N LYS A 628 -3.72 -4.14 22.64
CA LYS A 628 -2.94 -2.95 22.34
C LYS A 628 -1.44 -3.23 22.40
N ALA A 629 -0.99 -3.92 23.44
CA ALA A 629 0.41 -4.34 23.58
C ALA A 629 0.84 -5.25 22.43
N TYR A 630 -0.02 -6.19 22.01
CA TYR A 630 0.20 -7.01 20.82
C TYR A 630 0.37 -6.15 19.56
N TYR A 631 -0.58 -5.26 19.26
CA TYR A 631 -0.52 -4.44 18.05
C TYR A 631 0.65 -3.46 18.07
N ASP A 632 0.96 -2.85 19.22
CA ASP A 632 2.13 -2.01 19.38
C ASP A 632 3.42 -2.83 19.18
N PHE A 633 3.51 -4.05 19.72
CA PHE A 633 4.65 -4.95 19.52
C PHE A 633 4.84 -5.33 18.05
N MET A 634 3.74 -5.55 17.32
CA MET A 634 3.77 -5.94 15.90
C MET A 634 3.99 -4.77 14.92
N LEU A 635 4.09 -3.52 15.40
CA LEU A 635 4.45 -2.37 14.56
C LEU A 635 5.87 -2.53 14.02
N LEU A 636 6.08 -2.18 12.74
CA LEU A 636 7.39 -2.26 12.10
C LEU A 636 8.50 -1.52 12.86
N GLU A 637 8.16 -0.41 13.50
CA GLU A 637 9.10 0.40 14.28
C GLU A 637 9.50 -0.25 15.61
N ASN A 638 8.67 -1.14 16.16
CA ASN A 638 8.90 -1.82 17.44
C ASN A 638 9.41 -3.25 17.25
N LEU A 639 9.12 -3.82 16.09
CA LEU A 639 9.42 -5.20 15.78
C LEU A 639 10.86 -5.38 15.30
N ARG A 640 11.66 -5.91 16.21
CA ARG A 640 13.09 -6.19 16.05
C ARG A 640 13.38 -7.25 14.97
N THR A 641 12.70 -8.39 15.05
CA THR A 641 12.95 -9.52 14.15
C THR A 641 11.68 -10.31 13.84
N ASN A 642 11.69 -11.07 12.73
CA ASN A 642 10.66 -12.05 12.39
C ASN A 642 11.18 -13.45 12.72
N GLY A 643 10.79 -14.01 13.86
CA GLY A 643 11.19 -15.36 14.22
C GLY A 643 10.52 -15.86 15.48
N PRO A 644 10.78 -17.13 15.87
CA PRO A 644 10.05 -17.82 16.93
C PRO A 644 10.01 -17.09 18.27
N SER A 645 11.07 -16.38 18.65
CA SER A 645 11.09 -15.60 19.90
C SER A 645 10.06 -14.46 19.88
N THR A 646 9.94 -13.79 18.74
CA THR A 646 8.98 -12.72 18.51
C THR A 646 7.56 -13.28 18.40
N TRP A 647 7.38 -14.38 17.66
CA TRP A 647 6.09 -15.03 17.47
C TRP A 647 5.51 -15.54 18.78
N SER A 648 6.31 -16.25 19.58
CA SER A 648 5.88 -16.76 20.89
C SER A 648 5.45 -15.63 21.82
N ARG A 649 6.20 -14.51 21.87
CA ARG A 649 5.80 -13.31 22.64
C ARG A 649 4.49 -12.70 22.15
N ALA A 650 4.33 -12.54 20.84
CA ALA A 650 3.09 -12.02 20.26
C ALA A 650 1.89 -12.91 20.60
N ILE A 651 2.04 -14.22 20.45
CA ILE A 651 1.05 -15.24 20.81
C ILE A 651 0.69 -15.18 22.30
N ARG A 652 1.67 -14.99 23.19
CA ARG A 652 1.37 -14.87 24.63
C ARG A 652 0.58 -13.62 24.99
N LEU A 653 0.78 -12.49 24.31
CA LEU A 653 -0.07 -11.31 24.52
C LEU A 653 -1.53 -11.59 24.16
N ILE A 654 -1.79 -12.43 23.15
CA ILE A 654 -3.14 -12.89 22.79
C ILE A 654 -3.69 -13.88 23.83
N ASP A 655 -2.85 -14.78 24.33
CA ASP A 655 -3.23 -15.73 25.39
C ASP A 655 -3.57 -15.02 26.72
N GLU A 656 -2.80 -13.99 27.08
CA GLU A 656 -3.10 -13.10 28.20
C GLU A 656 -4.42 -12.34 27.99
N ALA A 657 -4.66 -11.84 26.78
CA ALA A 657 -5.94 -11.24 26.40
C ALA A 657 -7.10 -12.23 26.59
N ASP A 658 -6.91 -13.50 26.23
CA ASP A 658 -7.93 -14.53 26.38
C ASP A 658 -8.28 -14.82 27.84
N ARG A 659 -7.28 -14.83 28.73
CA ARG A 659 -7.44 -15.08 30.17
C ARG A 659 -8.18 -13.98 30.91
N VAL A 660 -7.95 -12.71 30.55
CA VAL A 660 -8.60 -11.58 31.26
C VAL A 660 -10.03 -11.33 30.80
N LEU A 661 -10.38 -11.81 29.61
CA LEU A 661 -11.70 -11.61 29.03
C LEU A 661 -12.73 -12.55 29.69
N ASP A 662 -13.84 -12.01 30.15
CA ASP A 662 -14.99 -12.80 30.59
C ASP A 662 -15.94 -13.05 29.40
N GLY A 663 -15.82 -14.24 28.80
CA GLY A 663 -16.62 -14.61 27.62
C GLY A 663 -18.13 -14.67 27.86
N ALA A 664 -18.59 -14.79 29.11
CA ALA A 664 -20.02 -14.78 29.43
C ALA A 664 -20.59 -13.35 29.43
N ARG A 665 -19.77 -12.37 29.86
CA ARG A 665 -20.14 -10.95 29.86
C ARG A 665 -19.86 -10.25 28.53
N GLU A 666 -18.81 -10.68 27.83
CA GLU A 666 -18.30 -10.05 26.61
C GLU A 666 -18.19 -11.05 25.44
N PRO A 667 -19.26 -11.77 25.07
CA PRO A 667 -19.20 -12.85 24.09
C PRO A 667 -18.78 -12.38 22.69
N ASP A 668 -19.09 -11.13 22.33
CA ASP A 668 -18.69 -10.54 21.05
C ASP A 668 -17.17 -10.32 20.97
N ALA A 669 -16.56 -9.84 22.06
CA ALA A 669 -15.12 -9.68 22.14
C ALA A 669 -14.40 -11.04 22.10
N ARG A 670 -14.98 -12.06 22.75
CA ARG A 670 -14.44 -13.42 22.71
C ARG A 670 -14.40 -13.96 21.29
N ARG A 671 -15.50 -13.83 20.54
CA ARG A 671 -15.56 -14.29 19.14
C ARG A 671 -14.53 -13.59 18.26
N ARG A 672 -14.33 -12.27 18.41
CA ARG A 672 -13.29 -11.55 17.65
C ARG A 672 -11.87 -11.97 18.02
N LEU A 673 -11.62 -12.27 19.30
CA LEU A 673 -10.33 -12.79 19.73
C LEU A 673 -10.08 -14.20 19.17
N ASP A 674 -11.11 -15.05 19.14
CA ASP A 674 -11.04 -16.38 18.54
C ASP A 674 -10.83 -16.32 17.02
N ASP A 675 -11.52 -15.40 16.32
CA ASP A 675 -11.24 -15.08 14.92
C ASP A 675 -9.79 -14.67 14.72
N PHE A 676 -9.27 -13.77 15.58
CA PHE A 676 -7.90 -13.28 15.48
C PHE A 676 -6.84 -14.37 15.67
N LYS A 677 -7.07 -15.34 16.58
CA LYS A 677 -6.17 -16.50 16.78
C LYS A 677 -6.01 -17.35 15.51
N GLN A 678 -6.99 -17.35 14.60
CA GLN A 678 -6.91 -18.12 13.35
C GLN A 678 -5.75 -17.66 12.45
N PHE A 679 -5.32 -16.39 12.55
CA PHE A 679 -4.10 -15.89 11.88
C PHE A 679 -2.88 -16.74 12.23
N TRP A 680 -2.67 -16.95 13.53
CA TRP A 680 -1.54 -17.70 14.05
C TRP A 680 -1.72 -19.21 13.87
N TYR A 681 -2.96 -19.70 13.86
CA TYR A 681 -3.22 -21.10 13.54
C TYR A 681 -2.80 -21.45 12.12
N PHE A 682 -3.11 -20.58 11.14
CA PHE A 682 -2.66 -20.76 9.77
C PHE A 682 -1.12 -20.89 9.69
N TYR A 683 -0.39 -19.96 10.32
CA TYR A 683 1.08 -20.04 10.31
C TYR A 683 1.63 -21.23 11.09
N TYR A 684 0.90 -21.72 12.11
CA TYR A 684 1.24 -22.98 12.77
C TYR A 684 1.09 -24.16 11.80
N LEU A 685 0.05 -24.18 10.97
CA LEU A 685 -0.09 -25.20 9.92
C LEU A 685 1.04 -25.12 8.90
N VAL A 686 1.47 -23.91 8.51
CA VAL A 686 2.62 -23.70 7.61
C VAL A 686 3.92 -24.24 8.24
N ASP A 687 4.24 -23.83 9.47
CA ASP A 687 5.48 -24.20 10.15
C ASP A 687 5.56 -25.71 10.44
N THR A 688 4.43 -26.34 10.75
CA THR A 688 4.35 -27.79 11.02
C THR A 688 4.22 -28.65 9.76
N GLY A 689 4.23 -28.05 8.57
CA GLY A 689 4.03 -28.76 7.30
C GLY A 689 2.61 -29.30 7.08
N LYS A 690 1.65 -28.87 7.91
CA LYS A 690 0.23 -29.26 7.85
C LYS A 690 -0.60 -28.37 6.92
N ALA A 691 0.00 -27.39 6.27
CA ALA A 691 -0.64 -26.60 5.21
C ALA A 691 -0.59 -27.28 3.83
N ALA A 692 -0.28 -28.58 3.74
CA ALA A 692 -0.26 -29.31 2.47
C ALA A 692 -1.66 -29.43 1.85
N GLU A 693 -1.73 -29.52 0.51
CA GLU A 693 -2.96 -29.53 -0.32
C GLU A 693 -4.10 -30.40 0.21
N ARG A 694 -3.78 -31.55 0.83
CA ARG A 694 -4.74 -32.56 1.29
C ARG A 694 -4.65 -32.88 2.78
N ALA A 695 -3.97 -32.04 3.55
CA ALA A 695 -3.93 -32.21 5.00
C ALA A 695 -5.33 -31.94 5.59
N PRO A 696 -5.90 -32.84 6.42
CA PRO A 696 -7.23 -32.65 7.01
C PRO A 696 -7.37 -31.32 7.76
N GLU A 697 -6.34 -30.90 8.51
CA GLU A 697 -6.35 -29.61 9.19
C GLU A 697 -6.45 -28.42 8.22
N MET A 698 -5.82 -28.53 7.04
CA MET A 698 -5.87 -27.48 6.03
C MET A 698 -7.24 -27.43 5.34
N GLN A 699 -7.85 -28.57 5.05
CA GLN A 699 -9.22 -28.64 4.50
C GLN A 699 -10.24 -28.06 5.47
N GLU A 700 -10.12 -28.37 6.76
CA GLU A 700 -10.95 -27.74 7.80
C GLU A 700 -10.71 -26.23 7.85
N PHE A 701 -9.44 -25.79 7.80
CA PHE A 701 -9.10 -24.37 7.81
C PHE A 701 -9.64 -23.61 6.59
N ILE A 702 -9.59 -24.21 5.39
CA ILE A 702 -10.18 -23.62 4.18
C ILE A 702 -11.67 -23.36 4.39
N TRP A 703 -12.40 -24.30 5.01
CA TRP A 703 -13.82 -24.12 5.26
C TRP A 703 -14.13 -23.15 6.39
N LYS A 704 -13.47 -23.31 7.54
CA LYS A 704 -13.81 -22.60 8.78
C LYS A 704 -13.06 -21.28 8.98
N GLY A 705 -11.90 -21.13 8.35
CA GLY A 705 -11.03 -19.96 8.49
C GLY A 705 -11.54 -18.73 7.75
N GLN A 706 -12.27 -18.94 6.64
CA GLN A 706 -12.69 -17.87 5.74
C GLN A 706 -13.72 -16.88 6.32
N MET A 707 -14.53 -17.27 7.30
CA MET A 707 -15.54 -16.36 7.91
C MET A 707 -14.93 -15.29 8.81
N SER A 708 -13.68 -15.49 9.25
CA SER A 708 -12.95 -14.49 10.03
C SER A 708 -12.39 -13.36 9.16
N TYR A 709 -12.07 -13.65 7.88
CA TYR A 709 -11.31 -12.78 6.96
C TYR A 709 -9.93 -12.37 7.53
N ILE A 710 -9.42 -13.10 8.52
CA ILE A 710 -8.20 -12.78 9.22
C ILE A 710 -6.96 -13.22 8.43
N THR A 711 -7.11 -14.20 7.53
CA THR A 711 -6.08 -14.68 6.60
C THR A 711 -6.57 -14.50 5.16
N SER A 712 -5.67 -14.10 4.25
CA SER A 712 -6.00 -14.03 2.82
C SER A 712 -6.26 -15.44 2.28
N MET A 713 -7.53 -15.76 2.04
CA MET A 713 -7.93 -17.10 1.60
C MET A 713 -7.66 -17.36 0.11
N GLU A 714 -7.53 -16.32 -0.71
CA GLU A 714 -7.05 -16.47 -2.09
C GLU A 714 -5.64 -17.05 -2.10
N MET A 715 -4.72 -16.45 -1.34
CA MET A 715 -3.36 -16.94 -1.15
C MET A 715 -3.35 -18.40 -0.68
N VAL A 716 -4.23 -18.74 0.26
CA VAL A 716 -4.37 -20.11 0.75
C VAL A 716 -4.77 -21.07 -0.38
N ILE A 717 -5.77 -20.73 -1.20
CA ILE A 717 -6.22 -21.60 -2.29
C ILE A 717 -5.17 -21.72 -3.39
N ASP A 718 -4.60 -20.60 -3.83
CA ASP A 718 -3.72 -20.57 -5.00
C ASP A 718 -2.35 -21.16 -4.70
N PHE A 719 -1.76 -20.87 -3.53
CA PHE A 719 -0.41 -21.31 -3.24
C PHE A 719 -0.33 -22.79 -2.84
N PHE A 720 -1.30 -23.26 -2.05
CA PHE A 720 -1.33 -24.66 -1.63
C PHE A 720 -1.98 -25.58 -2.66
N LYS A 721 -2.12 -25.10 -3.90
CA LYS A 721 -2.53 -25.82 -5.12
C LYS A 721 -3.81 -26.62 -4.92
N VAL A 722 -4.77 -26.00 -4.24
CA VAL A 722 -6.03 -26.67 -3.92
C VAL A 722 -6.76 -27.02 -5.23
N PRO A 723 -7.36 -28.23 -5.35
CA PRO A 723 -7.92 -28.72 -6.63
C PRO A 723 -9.02 -27.85 -7.23
N SER A 724 -9.72 -27.07 -6.40
CA SER A 724 -10.80 -26.18 -6.80
C SER A 724 -10.62 -24.80 -6.19
N ARG A 725 -10.94 -23.76 -6.96
CA ARG A 725 -11.01 -22.37 -6.47
C ARG A 725 -12.25 -22.10 -5.61
N ASN A 726 -13.21 -23.02 -5.60
CA ASN A 726 -14.36 -22.99 -4.72
C ASN A 726 -13.98 -23.59 -3.34
N PRO A 727 -14.09 -22.82 -2.25
CA PRO A 727 -13.75 -23.31 -0.91
C PRO A 727 -14.56 -24.55 -0.47
N ALA A 728 -15.79 -24.72 -0.95
CA ALA A 728 -16.62 -25.86 -0.59
C ALA A 728 -16.05 -27.17 -1.16
N ASP A 729 -15.68 -27.16 -2.43
CA ASP A 729 -15.09 -28.32 -3.11
C ASP A 729 -13.73 -28.67 -2.48
N ALA A 730 -12.92 -27.65 -2.19
CA ALA A 730 -11.63 -27.78 -1.53
C ALA A 730 -11.71 -28.42 -0.13
N ALA A 731 -12.75 -28.07 0.62
CA ALA A 731 -12.97 -28.51 1.98
C ALA A 731 -13.55 -29.93 2.10
N GLY A 732 -14.11 -30.48 1.03
CA GLY A 732 -14.76 -31.80 1.05
C GLY A 732 -15.89 -31.87 2.08
N ASP A 733 -15.88 -32.90 2.93
CA ASP A 733 -16.96 -33.13 3.91
C ASP A 733 -17.11 -32.02 4.96
N HIS A 734 -16.07 -31.22 5.20
CA HIS A 734 -16.17 -30.07 6.10
C HIS A 734 -17.21 -29.05 5.60
N ALA A 735 -17.42 -28.95 4.28
CA ALA A 735 -18.36 -28.02 3.66
C ALA A 735 -19.84 -28.24 4.05
N LYS A 736 -20.17 -29.42 4.61
CA LYS A 736 -21.51 -29.74 5.11
C LYS A 736 -21.80 -29.09 6.47
N GLY A 737 -20.76 -28.63 7.17
CA GLY A 737 -20.85 -28.05 8.50
C GLY A 737 -20.75 -26.53 8.51
N ARG A 738 -20.48 -26.00 9.70
CA ARG A 738 -20.27 -24.57 9.98
C ARG A 738 -19.00 -24.07 9.32
N ALA A 739 -19.04 -22.88 8.72
CA ALA A 739 -17.91 -22.21 8.10
C ALA A 739 -17.14 -21.32 9.09
N HIS A 740 -17.33 -21.51 10.40
CA HIS A 740 -16.60 -20.85 11.47
C HIS A 740 -16.15 -21.84 12.55
N TYR A 741 -15.08 -21.50 13.27
CA TYR A 741 -14.67 -22.22 14.46
C TYR A 741 -15.52 -21.83 15.67
N THR A 742 -15.84 -22.80 16.54
CA THR A 742 -16.39 -22.50 17.87
C THR A 742 -15.27 -22.08 18.84
N HIS A 743 -15.66 -21.54 20.00
CA HIS A 743 -14.71 -21.24 21.06
C HIS A 743 -14.00 -22.51 21.57
N GLU A 744 -14.72 -23.63 21.69
CA GLU A 744 -14.16 -24.91 22.14
C GLU A 744 -13.15 -25.49 21.15
N GLU A 745 -13.46 -25.42 19.85
CA GLU A 745 -12.54 -25.79 18.78
C GLU A 745 -11.31 -24.89 18.82
N THR A 746 -11.52 -23.58 18.92
CA THR A 746 -10.46 -22.57 19.01
C THR A 746 -9.50 -22.85 20.15
N ARG A 747 -10.02 -23.05 21.36
CA ARG A 747 -9.23 -23.39 22.55
C ARG A 747 -8.41 -24.68 22.35
N ARG A 748 -8.94 -25.67 21.64
CA ARG A 748 -8.28 -26.97 21.42
C ARG A 748 -7.04 -26.83 20.54
N TRP A 749 -7.15 -26.16 19.39
CA TRP A 749 -5.98 -25.96 18.53
C TRP A 749 -5.08 -24.83 19.02
N TRP A 750 -5.62 -23.83 19.72
CA TRP A 750 -4.81 -22.75 20.31
C TRP A 750 -3.79 -23.29 21.32
N LYS A 751 -4.16 -24.31 22.10
CA LYS A 751 -3.20 -25.01 22.95
C LYS A 751 -2.01 -25.58 22.15
N LYS A 752 -2.27 -26.19 20.99
CA LYS A 752 -1.20 -26.70 20.12
C LYS A 752 -0.29 -25.57 19.61
N VAL A 753 -0.87 -24.41 19.28
CA VAL A 753 -0.11 -23.21 18.89
C VAL A 753 0.80 -22.73 20.03
N LEU A 754 0.27 -22.68 21.26
CA LEU A 754 1.03 -22.29 22.45
C LEU A 754 2.17 -23.26 22.77
N ASP A 755 1.93 -24.57 22.62
CA ASP A 755 2.89 -25.64 22.87
C ASP A 755 4.00 -25.64 21.79
N HIS A 756 3.65 -25.35 20.54
CA HIS A 756 4.58 -25.32 19.40
C HIS A 756 5.55 -24.13 19.44
N TRP A 757 5.07 -22.96 19.85
CA TRP A 757 5.91 -21.78 20.06
C TRP A 757 5.96 -21.41 21.56
N PRO A 758 6.78 -22.13 22.35
CA PRO A 758 6.97 -21.81 23.76
C PRO A 758 7.65 -20.45 23.90
N VAL A 759 7.38 -19.76 25.02
CA VAL A 759 8.15 -18.55 25.36
C VAL A 759 9.59 -18.95 25.56
N GLN A 760 10.46 -18.32 24.80
CA GLN A 760 11.89 -18.41 25.01
C GLN A 760 12.32 -17.11 25.66
N GLU A 761 12.73 -17.19 26.92
CA GLU A 761 13.38 -16.04 27.57
C GLU A 761 14.60 -15.65 26.74
N THR A 762 14.84 -14.35 26.57
CA THR A 762 16.03 -13.85 25.88
C THR A 762 16.73 -12.85 26.78
N ALA A 763 18.06 -12.97 26.87
CA ALA A 763 18.89 -11.91 27.41
C ALA A 763 18.80 -10.71 26.46
N SER A 764 18.35 -9.58 26.99
CA SER A 764 18.13 -8.35 26.23
C SER A 764 19.25 -7.38 26.56
N PHE A 765 19.91 -6.83 25.53
CA PHE A 765 20.95 -5.83 25.71
C PHE A 765 20.45 -4.63 26.53
N ALA A 766 19.18 -4.25 26.38
CA ALA A 766 18.60 -3.14 27.12
C ALA A 766 18.57 -3.37 28.65
N ASP A 767 18.55 -4.63 29.07
CA ASP A 767 18.51 -5.05 30.48
C ASP A 767 19.88 -5.46 31.03
N ALA A 768 20.87 -5.62 30.14
CA ALA A 768 22.24 -5.97 30.51
C ALA A 768 22.94 -4.83 31.27
N LEU A 769 23.81 -5.20 32.21
CA LEU A 769 24.74 -4.29 32.88
C LEU A 769 26.07 -4.30 32.14
N LEU A 770 26.56 -3.12 31.77
CA LEU A 770 27.89 -2.95 31.21
C LEU A 770 28.98 -3.15 32.28
N ALA A 771 30.25 -3.17 31.87
CA ALA A 771 31.39 -3.34 32.77
C ALA A 771 31.52 -2.26 33.87
N ASP A 772 30.95 -1.09 33.66
CA ASP A 772 30.91 0.02 34.63
C ASP A 772 29.61 0.04 35.47
N GLY A 773 28.70 -0.91 35.26
CA GLY A 773 27.41 -1.01 35.94
C GLY A 773 26.27 -0.23 35.29
N ALA A 774 26.50 0.50 34.18
CA ALA A 774 25.43 1.17 33.44
C ALA A 774 24.49 0.15 32.78
N ARG A 775 23.20 0.50 32.63
CA ARG A 775 22.24 -0.36 31.92
C ARG A 775 22.30 -0.11 30.43
N GLY A 776 22.23 -1.17 29.61
CA GLY A 776 22.23 -1.05 28.16
C GLY A 776 21.06 -0.22 27.60
N SER A 777 19.94 -0.12 28.31
CA SER A 777 18.81 0.78 27.97
C SER A 777 19.14 2.27 28.04
N THR A 778 20.23 2.64 28.71
CA THR A 778 20.72 4.02 28.78
C THR A 778 21.78 4.35 27.74
N VAL A 779 22.20 3.35 26.95
CA VAL A 779 23.20 3.52 25.90
C VAL A 779 22.54 4.16 24.68
N ASP A 780 23.07 5.30 24.25
CA ASP A 780 22.83 5.79 22.91
C ASP A 780 23.48 4.84 21.89
N LEU A 781 22.66 4.06 21.21
CA LEU A 781 23.13 3.10 20.22
C LEU A 781 23.67 3.77 18.96
N HIS A 782 23.46 5.07 18.76
CA HIS A 782 23.81 5.78 17.53
C HIS A 782 25.07 6.66 17.67
N ASP A 783 25.56 6.95 18.88
CA ASP A 783 26.90 7.50 19.11
C ASP A 783 27.94 6.38 18.97
N LEU A 784 28.40 6.17 17.74
CA LEU A 784 29.28 5.08 17.36
C LEU A 784 30.73 5.55 17.21
N VAL A 785 31.67 4.75 17.73
CA VAL A 785 33.10 5.05 17.71
C VAL A 785 33.95 3.93 17.14
N ARG A 786 35.13 4.31 16.63
CA ARG A 786 36.19 3.38 16.25
C ARG A 786 36.99 2.96 17.48
N VAL A 787 37.45 1.71 17.50
CA VAL A 787 38.24 1.13 18.59
C VAL A 787 39.63 0.74 18.09
N ARG A 788 40.68 1.25 18.73
CA ARG A 788 42.09 1.00 18.33
C ARG A 788 42.44 -0.48 18.36
N GLN A 789 41.95 -1.21 19.36
CA GLN A 789 42.21 -2.63 19.55
C GLN A 789 41.64 -3.52 18.44
N PHE A 790 40.77 -3.01 17.57
CA PHE A 790 40.25 -3.77 16.45
C PHE A 790 41.12 -3.67 15.17
N ARG A 791 42.21 -2.89 15.20
CA ARG A 791 43.21 -2.92 14.12
C ARG A 791 44.04 -4.20 14.25
N ALA A 792 43.83 -5.16 13.36
CA ALA A 792 44.62 -6.39 13.31
C ALA A 792 46.07 -6.11 12.85
N ASP A 793 47.03 -6.89 13.36
CA ASP A 793 48.41 -6.89 12.88
C ASP A 793 48.46 -7.51 11.46
N ARG A 794 48.27 -6.61 10.49
CA ARG A 794 48.60 -6.55 9.06
C ARG A 794 48.60 -7.78 8.12
N ASP A 795 48.69 -9.04 8.52
CA ASP A 795 48.97 -10.12 7.55
C ASP A 795 47.83 -11.14 7.30
N ASP A 796 46.93 -11.42 8.25
CA ASP A 796 45.88 -12.47 8.05
C ASP A 796 44.53 -11.94 7.51
N GLU A 797 44.27 -10.63 7.53
CA GLU A 797 42.94 -10.06 7.23
C GLU A 797 42.89 -9.14 5.98
N ARG A 798 44.02 -8.86 5.30
CA ARG A 798 44.04 -7.99 4.10
C ARG A 798 43.32 -8.54 2.88
N ASN A 799 42.97 -9.84 2.89
CA ASN A 799 42.32 -10.50 1.76
C ASN A 799 40.79 -10.39 1.74
N VAL A 800 40.15 -9.70 2.70
CA VAL A 800 38.70 -9.41 2.63
C VAL A 800 38.44 -8.19 1.73
N ARG A 801 38.97 -8.22 0.50
CA ARG A 801 38.56 -7.31 -0.60
C ARG A 801 37.28 -7.79 -1.29
N ASP A 802 36.74 -8.92 -0.87
CA ASP A 802 35.47 -9.44 -1.37
C ASP A 802 34.33 -8.55 -0.89
N GLY A 803 33.91 -7.63 -1.75
CA GLY A 803 32.82 -6.70 -1.45
C GLY A 803 31.53 -7.43 -1.10
N LEU A 804 30.75 -6.80 -0.21
CA LEU A 804 29.44 -7.33 0.21
C LEU A 804 28.49 -7.39 -0.97
N VAL A 805 27.99 -8.58 -1.29
CA VAL A 805 26.98 -8.71 -2.34
C VAL A 805 25.60 -8.42 -1.76
N PHE A 806 25.01 -7.30 -2.19
CA PHE A 806 23.67 -6.91 -1.80
C PHE A 806 22.65 -7.26 -2.89
N GLY A 807 21.48 -7.71 -2.45
CA GLY A 807 20.33 -7.90 -3.35
C GLY A 807 19.71 -6.57 -3.80
N ARG A 808 18.53 -6.65 -4.43
CA ARG A 808 17.77 -5.52 -5.00
C ARG A 808 17.17 -4.54 -3.99
N ARG A 809 17.70 -4.43 -2.77
CA ARG A 809 17.13 -3.61 -1.70
C ARG A 809 18.08 -2.49 -1.30
N PRO A 810 17.54 -1.35 -0.82
CA PRO A 810 18.36 -0.31 -0.24
C PRO A 810 19.18 -0.85 0.93
N VAL A 811 20.40 -0.36 1.03
CA VAL A 811 21.36 -0.76 2.07
C VAL A 811 21.62 0.45 2.95
N THR A 812 21.81 0.20 4.25
CA THR A 812 22.23 1.21 5.21
C THR A 812 23.49 0.73 5.90
N PHE A 813 24.49 1.59 6.00
CA PHE A 813 25.63 1.40 6.88
C PHE A 813 25.91 2.66 7.69
N TYR A 814 26.63 2.47 8.77
CA TYR A 814 27.16 3.50 9.63
C TYR A 814 28.65 3.64 9.42
N THR A 815 29.09 4.88 9.49
CA THR A 815 30.50 5.22 9.54
C THR A 815 30.71 6.29 10.61
N ALA A 816 31.91 6.39 11.14
CA ALA A 816 32.26 7.36 12.16
C ALA A 816 33.66 7.89 11.90
N THR A 817 33.84 9.18 12.14
CA THR A 817 35.08 9.88 11.86
C THR A 817 35.20 11.08 12.80
N SER A 818 36.42 11.31 13.23
CA SER A 818 36.84 12.40 14.09
C SER A 818 37.53 13.53 13.33
N GLU A 819 37.83 13.32 12.04
CA GLU A 819 38.52 14.30 11.20
C GLU A 819 37.69 15.56 11.03
N VAL A 820 38.35 16.73 11.05
CA VAL A 820 37.72 18.01 10.72
C VAL A 820 37.50 18.05 9.20
N ARG A 821 36.23 18.11 8.78
CA ARG A 821 35.78 17.99 7.39
C ARG A 821 36.09 16.63 6.76
N PRO A 822 35.55 15.55 7.32
CA PRO A 822 35.88 14.21 6.87
C PRO A 822 35.32 13.97 5.47
N ARG A 823 36.04 13.19 4.67
CA ARG A 823 35.55 12.77 3.36
C ARG A 823 34.86 11.41 3.46
N LEU A 824 33.53 11.44 3.45
CA LEU A 824 32.69 10.25 3.53
C LEU A 824 32.49 9.65 2.14
N GLY A 825 32.45 8.33 2.04
CA GLY A 825 31.92 7.71 0.84
C GLY A 825 32.18 6.23 0.67
N PHE A 826 31.68 5.71 -0.44
CA PHE A 826 31.68 4.30 -0.77
C PHE A 826 31.77 4.10 -2.28
N SER A 827 32.19 2.92 -2.69
CA SER A 827 32.14 2.46 -4.08
C SER A 827 31.18 1.29 -4.17
N LEU A 828 30.23 1.34 -5.08
CA LEU A 828 29.31 0.25 -5.39
C LEU A 828 29.61 -0.24 -6.80
N ALA A 829 29.97 -1.51 -6.97
CA ALA A 829 30.31 -2.09 -8.26
C ALA A 829 29.47 -3.33 -8.56
N TRP A 830 28.93 -3.50 -9.77
CA TRP A 830 28.23 -4.73 -10.20
C TRP A 830 28.68 -5.18 -11.58
N PRO A 831 28.61 -6.49 -11.90
CA PRO A 831 29.00 -6.99 -13.21
C PRO A 831 28.18 -6.32 -14.31
N TRP A 832 28.85 -5.91 -15.39
CA TRP A 832 28.15 -5.43 -16.57
C TRP A 832 27.64 -6.63 -17.39
N VAL A 833 26.33 -6.72 -17.52
CA VAL A 833 25.66 -7.78 -18.28
C VAL A 833 24.69 -7.13 -19.25
N ARG A 834 24.97 -7.20 -20.56
CA ARG A 834 24.17 -6.52 -21.59
C ARG A 834 22.69 -6.90 -21.55
N ALA A 835 22.42 -8.19 -21.35
CA ALA A 835 21.06 -8.76 -21.36
C ALA A 835 20.30 -8.53 -20.04
N ASP A 836 20.98 -8.26 -18.94
CA ASP A 836 20.35 -8.01 -17.66
C ASP A 836 20.18 -6.49 -17.46
N ARG A 837 18.94 -6.03 -17.32
CA ARG A 837 18.64 -4.64 -16.97
C ARG A 837 19.38 -4.23 -15.69
N ASP A 838 19.61 -5.18 -14.77
CA ASP A 838 20.39 -4.99 -13.55
C ASP A 838 21.89 -4.83 -13.75
N GLY A 839 22.46 -5.39 -14.82
CA GLY A 839 23.87 -5.23 -15.17
C GLY A 839 24.21 -3.90 -15.88
N GLN A 840 23.23 -3.10 -16.30
CA GLN A 840 23.47 -1.89 -17.10
C GLN A 840 23.81 -0.65 -16.26
N GLU A 841 24.27 0.41 -16.94
CA GLU A 841 24.51 1.73 -16.36
C GLU A 841 23.26 2.28 -15.68
N ARG A 842 23.41 2.83 -14.48
CA ARG A 842 22.29 3.44 -13.74
C ARG A 842 22.80 4.49 -12.75
N ALA A 843 21.90 5.40 -12.40
CA ALA A 843 22.10 6.29 -11.28
C ALA A 843 21.72 5.57 -9.97
N ILE A 844 22.62 5.59 -8.99
CA ILE A 844 22.37 5.10 -7.64
C ILE A 844 21.95 6.29 -6.78
N PHE A 845 20.73 6.27 -6.26
CA PHE A 845 20.32 7.24 -5.26
C PHE A 845 21.06 6.96 -3.96
N TYR A 846 21.42 8.01 -3.22
CA TYR A 846 21.97 7.86 -1.89
C TYR A 846 21.64 9.09 -1.05
N GLY A 847 21.47 8.88 0.25
CA GLY A 847 21.40 9.95 1.23
C GLY A 847 22.25 9.62 2.43
N ALA A 848 22.46 10.64 3.23
CA ALA A 848 23.31 10.52 4.38
C ALA A 848 22.83 11.49 5.47
N GLU A 849 22.84 10.99 6.68
CA GLU A 849 22.38 11.69 7.87
C GLU A 849 23.49 11.64 8.93
N ARG A 850 23.63 12.71 9.70
CA ARG A 850 24.51 12.77 10.86
C ARG A 850 23.70 12.51 12.11
N TRP A 851 24.23 11.75 13.04
CA TRP A 851 23.65 11.66 14.38
C TRP A 851 23.93 12.96 15.14
N ASP A 852 22.89 13.54 15.72
CA ASP A 852 22.98 14.74 16.53
C ASP A 852 22.74 14.36 18.00
N ASP A 853 23.83 14.07 18.71
CA ASP A 853 23.82 13.54 20.09
C ASP A 853 22.98 14.42 21.03
N GLY A 854 23.08 15.74 20.91
CA GLY A 854 22.34 16.67 21.77
C GLY A 854 20.82 16.69 21.51
N ALA A 855 20.38 16.25 20.33
CA ALA A 855 18.98 16.19 19.94
C ALA A 855 18.46 14.75 19.78
N GLU A 856 19.32 13.74 20.01
CA GLU A 856 19.07 12.31 19.85
C GLU A 856 18.31 11.99 18.55
N ARG A 857 18.78 12.56 17.43
CA ARG A 857 18.13 12.37 16.13
C ARG A 857 19.11 12.38 14.97
N TRP A 858 18.71 11.70 13.90
CA TRP A 858 19.36 11.78 12.60
C TRP A 858 19.00 13.10 11.92
N VAL A 859 20.01 13.85 11.48
CA VAL A 859 19.88 15.11 10.73
C VAL A 859 20.39 14.88 9.32
N SER A 860 19.52 15.01 8.32
CA SER A 860 19.91 14.88 6.92
C SER A 860 20.91 15.95 6.53
N PHE A 861 22.03 15.53 5.96
CA PHE A 861 22.99 16.43 5.30
C PHE A 861 23.08 16.16 3.80
N VAL A 862 22.67 14.96 3.34
CA VAL A 862 22.38 14.66 1.94
C VAL A 862 20.97 14.05 1.86
N ASP A 863 20.12 14.68 1.06
CA ASP A 863 18.75 14.23 0.82
C ASP A 863 18.75 13.07 -0.20
N GLN A 864 18.38 11.87 0.28
CA GLN A 864 18.27 10.66 -0.55
C GLN A 864 17.27 10.76 -1.69
N THR A 865 16.30 11.68 -1.61
CA THR A 865 15.23 11.78 -2.60
C THR A 865 15.61 12.62 -3.82
N THR A 866 16.72 13.36 -3.71
CA THR A 866 17.18 14.31 -4.73
C THR A 866 18.62 14.09 -5.17
N THR A 867 19.36 13.20 -4.50
CA THR A 867 20.79 12.98 -4.74
C THR A 867 21.07 11.61 -5.33
N PHE A 868 21.86 11.58 -6.40
CA PHE A 868 22.25 10.37 -7.10
C PHE A 868 23.69 10.46 -7.63
N VAL A 869 24.27 9.31 -7.96
CA VAL A 869 25.54 9.19 -8.68
C VAL A 869 25.35 8.23 -9.85
N ALA A 870 25.74 8.65 -11.06
CA ALA A 870 25.77 7.75 -12.21
C ALA A 870 26.89 6.72 -12.04
N SER A 871 26.64 5.47 -12.42
CA SER A 871 27.70 4.47 -12.55
C SER A 871 28.56 4.74 -13.78
N GLN A 872 29.79 4.26 -13.75
CA GLN A 872 30.72 4.30 -14.87
C GLN A 872 31.11 2.88 -15.24
N ALA A 873 31.20 2.59 -16.55
CA ALA A 873 31.76 1.34 -17.01
C ALA A 873 33.25 1.29 -16.67
N VAL A 874 33.68 0.24 -15.97
CA VAL A 874 35.08 0.00 -15.60
C VAL A 874 35.46 -1.40 -16.06
N ARG A 875 36.65 -1.55 -16.65
CA ARG A 875 37.20 -2.86 -16.98
C ARG A 875 38.25 -3.22 -15.93
N GLU A 876 38.08 -4.34 -15.24
CA GLU A 876 39.06 -4.81 -14.27
C GLU A 876 40.23 -5.52 -14.97
N ASN A 877 41.33 -5.74 -14.23
CA ASN A 877 42.56 -6.34 -14.76
C ASN A 877 42.35 -7.77 -15.31
N ASP A 878 41.31 -8.46 -14.86
CA ASP A 878 40.91 -9.78 -15.37
C ASP A 878 40.07 -9.72 -16.66
N GLY A 879 39.87 -8.53 -17.21
CA GLY A 879 39.11 -8.29 -18.43
C GLY A 879 37.60 -8.20 -18.26
N ARG A 880 37.05 -8.48 -17.06
CA ARG A 880 35.62 -8.37 -16.79
C ARG A 880 35.19 -6.90 -16.80
N SER A 881 33.99 -6.67 -17.35
CA SER A 881 33.37 -5.35 -17.36
C SER A 881 32.44 -5.20 -16.17
N TRP A 882 32.55 -4.07 -15.49
CA TRP A 882 31.78 -3.70 -14.32
C TRP A 882 31.12 -2.35 -14.54
N GLN A 883 30.06 -2.09 -13.81
CA GLN A 883 29.54 -0.75 -13.56
C GLN A 883 29.96 -0.35 -12.16
N ARG A 884 30.45 0.88 -11.98
CA ARG A 884 30.93 1.38 -10.68
C ARG A 884 30.38 2.77 -10.39
N ALA A 885 29.67 2.90 -9.27
CA ALA A 885 29.20 4.17 -8.73
C ALA A 885 30.04 4.55 -7.51
N ARG A 886 30.80 5.66 -7.60
CA ARG A 886 31.65 6.15 -6.51
C ARG A 886 31.05 7.39 -5.89
N VAL A 887 30.65 7.30 -4.62
CA VAL A 887 30.14 8.43 -3.83
C VAL A 887 31.28 8.96 -2.96
N LEU A 888 31.54 10.26 -3.07
CA LEU A 888 32.49 11.02 -2.25
C LEU A 888 31.80 12.32 -1.80
N ARG A 889 31.72 12.58 -0.50
CA ARG A 889 31.15 13.81 0.06
C ARG A 889 31.93 14.28 1.27
N ASP A 890 32.23 15.57 1.28
CA ASP A 890 32.80 16.21 2.45
C ASP A 890 31.70 16.44 3.46
N ALA A 891 31.86 15.91 4.67
CA ALA A 891 30.98 16.24 5.78
C ALA A 891 31.51 17.52 6.46
N ALA A 892 30.61 18.31 7.05
CA ALA A 892 31.03 19.59 7.64
C ALA A 892 31.74 19.42 8.99
N ILE A 893 31.40 18.38 9.75
CA ILE A 893 31.81 18.19 11.15
C ILE A 893 32.13 16.72 11.45
N PRO A 894 32.94 16.42 12.47
CA PRO A 894 33.11 15.06 12.98
C PRO A 894 31.79 14.45 13.50
N GLY A 895 31.72 13.12 13.57
CA GLY A 895 30.61 12.40 14.22
C GLY A 895 30.26 11.07 13.58
N THR A 896 29.12 10.50 13.99
CA THR A 896 28.54 9.31 13.40
C THR A 896 27.60 9.66 12.24
N TYR A 897 27.71 8.89 11.17
CA TYR A 897 26.96 9.06 9.95
C TYR A 897 26.22 7.78 9.59
N ARG A 898 24.96 7.93 9.18
CA ARG A 898 24.15 6.88 8.55
C ARG A 898 24.10 7.17 7.07
N VAL A 899 24.61 6.24 6.26
CA VAL A 899 24.58 6.32 4.80
C VAL A 899 23.57 5.30 4.28
N GLN A 900 22.63 5.77 3.47
CA GLN A 900 21.63 4.94 2.80
C GLN A 900 21.81 5.05 1.30
N PHE A 901 21.77 3.94 0.58
CA PHE A 901 21.88 3.96 -0.87
C PHE A 901 20.97 2.93 -1.52
N GLY A 902 20.59 3.20 -2.76
CA GLY A 902 19.74 2.34 -3.56
C GLY A 902 20.41 1.04 -3.96
N ALA A 903 19.61 0.09 -4.42
CA ALA A 903 20.14 -1.18 -4.89
C ALA A 903 21.10 -0.98 -6.07
N GLY A 904 22.23 -1.69 -6.04
CA GLY A 904 23.06 -1.88 -7.23
C GLY A 904 22.41 -2.85 -8.22
N GLY A 905 23.17 -3.26 -9.23
CA GLY A 905 22.80 -4.41 -10.05
C GLY A 905 22.76 -5.72 -9.27
N SER A 906 22.39 -6.81 -9.95
CA SER A 906 22.62 -8.17 -9.47
C SER A 906 24.10 -8.31 -9.10
N ASP A 907 24.40 -8.97 -7.99
CA ASP A 907 25.76 -9.17 -7.50
C ASP A 907 26.56 -7.89 -7.16
N ALA A 908 25.87 -6.80 -6.82
CA ALA A 908 26.52 -5.54 -6.46
C ALA A 908 27.36 -5.66 -5.19
N ARG A 909 28.64 -5.29 -5.32
CA ARG A 909 29.68 -5.27 -4.29
C ARG A 909 29.82 -3.87 -3.72
N LEU A 910 29.68 -3.75 -2.40
CA LEU A 910 30.03 -2.53 -1.67
C LEU A 910 31.50 -2.58 -1.22
N GLU A 911 32.24 -1.52 -1.54
CA GLU A 911 33.63 -1.32 -1.20
C GLU A 911 33.78 -0.06 -0.32
N ALA A 912 34.51 -0.19 0.79
CA ALA A 912 34.94 0.96 1.57
C ALA A 912 35.98 1.75 0.75
N MET A 913 35.86 3.07 0.74
CA MET A 913 36.94 3.89 0.20
C MET A 913 38.07 4.05 1.22
N THR A 914 39.29 4.16 0.71
CA THR A 914 40.44 4.59 1.49
C THR A 914 40.36 6.10 1.75
N THR A 915 40.51 6.48 3.01
CA THR A 915 40.79 7.86 3.42
C THR A 915 42.14 8.33 2.86
N GLU A 916 42.37 9.65 2.83
CA GLU A 916 43.65 10.22 2.39
C GLU A 916 44.84 9.74 3.26
N GLN A 917 44.55 9.34 4.50
CA GLN A 917 45.52 8.73 5.43
C GLN A 917 45.77 7.22 5.16
N GLY A 918 45.21 6.66 4.09
CA GLY A 918 45.43 5.26 3.68
C GLY A 918 44.63 4.20 4.45
N GLY A 919 43.80 4.59 5.42
CA GLY A 919 42.90 3.67 6.13
C GLY A 919 41.55 3.54 5.42
N ALA A 920 40.99 2.33 5.34
CA ALA A 920 39.62 2.15 4.85
C ALA A 920 38.62 2.80 5.81
N MET A 921 37.60 3.48 5.28
CA MET A 921 36.51 4.03 6.08
C MET A 921 35.73 2.89 6.75
N PRO A 922 35.45 2.95 8.07
CA PRO A 922 34.69 1.89 8.72
C PRO A 922 33.26 1.84 8.17
N MET A 923 32.80 0.63 7.84
CA MET A 923 31.44 0.36 7.40
C MET A 923 30.83 -0.67 8.34
N THR A 924 30.08 -0.18 9.32
CA THR A 924 29.32 -1.01 10.25
C THR A 924 27.87 -1.03 9.85
N PHE A 925 27.28 -2.21 9.79
CA PHE A 925 25.91 -2.38 9.36
C PHE A 925 25.04 -2.60 10.60
N PRO A 926 23.85 -1.97 10.67
CA PRO A 926 22.84 -2.45 11.59
C PRO A 926 22.45 -3.88 11.22
N PHE A 927 21.79 -4.59 12.13
CA PHE A 927 20.94 -5.70 11.71
C PHE A 927 20.00 -5.22 10.59
N THR A 928 20.08 -5.88 9.44
CA THR A 928 19.14 -5.65 8.35
C THR A 928 18.36 -6.93 8.12
N ARG A 929 17.11 -6.80 7.66
CA ARG A 929 16.31 -7.95 7.24
C ARG A 929 16.78 -8.55 5.91
N ASN A 930 17.85 -8.02 5.33
CA ASN A 930 18.29 -8.40 3.99
C ASN A 930 19.43 -9.40 4.11
N PRO A 931 19.36 -10.53 3.39
CA PRO A 931 20.51 -11.41 3.27
C PRO A 931 21.71 -10.67 2.70
N VAL A 932 22.90 -11.12 3.11
CA VAL A 932 24.17 -10.72 2.52
C VAL A 932 24.68 -11.92 1.74
N ALA A 933 24.79 -11.78 0.41
CA ALA A 933 25.31 -12.87 -0.42
C ALA A 933 26.85 -12.87 -0.47
N GLY A 934 27.41 -14.03 -0.79
CA GLY A 934 28.84 -14.23 -1.08
C GLY A 934 29.72 -14.42 0.17
N ASN A 935 29.98 -15.67 0.59
CA ASN A 935 30.89 -16.09 1.68
C ASN A 935 31.31 -15.01 2.70
N PRO A 936 30.39 -14.26 3.33
CA PRO A 936 30.80 -13.11 4.11
C PRO A 936 31.40 -13.64 5.41
N ARG A 937 32.58 -13.13 5.75
CA ARG A 937 33.09 -13.21 7.11
C ARG A 937 32.68 -11.91 7.77
N VAL A 938 31.86 -12.00 8.80
CA VAL A 938 31.41 -10.82 9.54
C VAL A 938 31.74 -10.96 11.01
N VAL A 939 31.87 -9.84 11.70
CA VAL A 939 32.17 -9.78 13.12
C VAL A 939 31.15 -8.90 13.84
N ALA A 940 30.86 -9.25 15.09
CA ALA A 940 30.09 -8.43 16.02
C ALA A 940 30.84 -8.37 17.37
N TYR A 941 30.70 -7.27 18.12
CA TYR A 941 31.36 -7.11 19.41
C TYR A 941 30.46 -7.63 20.54
N ILE A 942 31.03 -8.43 21.45
CA ILE A 942 30.38 -8.90 22.66
C ILE A 942 30.84 -8.01 23.82
N PRO A 943 29.98 -7.15 24.41
CA PRO A 943 30.36 -6.35 25.58
C PRO A 943 30.82 -7.20 26.77
N ARG A 944 31.73 -6.68 27.59
CA ARG A 944 32.09 -7.32 28.87
C ARG A 944 30.87 -7.45 29.77
N ASN A 945 30.90 -8.43 30.66
CA ASN A 945 29.81 -8.88 31.51
C ASN A 945 28.63 -9.53 30.76
N THR A 946 28.76 -9.77 29.46
CA THR A 946 27.77 -10.59 28.73
C THR A 946 28.02 -12.06 29.04
N SER A 947 27.07 -12.72 29.70
CA SER A 947 27.15 -14.15 30.02
C SER A 947 26.45 -15.05 28.99
N LEU A 948 25.51 -14.48 28.22
CA LEU A 948 24.71 -15.18 27.21
C LEU A 948 24.73 -14.41 25.89
N LEU A 949 25.09 -15.09 24.82
CA LEU A 949 24.90 -14.60 23.45
C LEU A 949 23.61 -15.22 22.89
N ASP A 950 22.51 -14.49 23.05
CA ASP A 950 21.19 -14.87 22.53
C ASP A 950 20.99 -14.23 21.15
N LEU A 951 20.70 -15.04 20.14
CA LEU A 951 20.55 -14.60 18.75
C LEU A 951 19.52 -15.43 17.98
N GLU A 952 18.90 -14.83 16.96
CA GLU A 952 17.88 -15.49 16.16
C GLU A 952 18.31 -15.64 14.69
N ILE A 953 18.18 -16.87 14.18
CA ILE A 953 18.44 -17.22 12.77
C ILE A 953 17.14 -17.50 12.06
N ARG A 954 16.95 -16.93 10.86
CA ARG A 954 15.69 -17.07 10.11
C ARG A 954 15.70 -18.16 9.05
N HIS A 955 16.86 -18.55 8.56
CA HIS A 955 16.98 -19.48 7.44
C HIS A 955 17.86 -20.66 7.83
N ARG A 956 17.70 -21.79 7.13
CA ARG A 956 18.60 -22.93 7.30
C ARG A 956 19.95 -22.54 6.73
N SER A 957 20.86 -22.08 7.58
CA SER A 957 22.03 -21.35 7.10
C SER A 957 23.38 -21.90 7.53
N GLY A 958 23.49 -23.00 8.26
CA GLY A 958 24.81 -23.57 8.61
C GLY A 958 25.79 -22.52 9.16
N VAL A 959 25.25 -21.53 9.90
CA VAL A 959 26.02 -20.37 10.35
C VAL A 959 26.97 -20.83 11.43
N ARG A 960 28.24 -20.47 11.29
CA ARG A 960 29.29 -20.81 12.26
C ARG A 960 29.70 -19.56 13.00
N ILE A 961 29.51 -19.55 14.31
CA ILE A 961 29.98 -18.48 15.20
C ILE A 961 31.25 -18.94 15.89
N THR A 962 32.36 -18.29 15.60
CA THR A 962 33.65 -18.52 16.25
C THR A 962 33.84 -17.50 17.36
N LEU A 963 34.11 -17.98 18.56
CA LEU A 963 34.35 -17.19 19.77
C LEU A 963 35.86 -17.18 20.09
N PHE A 964 36.29 -16.18 20.85
CA PHE A 964 37.70 -15.93 21.16
C PHE A 964 37.86 -15.56 22.65
N ASP A 965 39.03 -15.81 23.25
CA ASP A 965 39.35 -15.47 24.66
C ASP A 965 40.05 -14.10 24.81
N GLY A 966 39.99 -13.25 23.78
CA GLY A 966 40.63 -11.95 23.76
C GLY A 966 40.32 -11.13 22.52
N LEU A 967 40.77 -9.87 22.52
CA LEU A 967 40.54 -8.92 21.44
C LEU A 967 41.23 -9.35 20.12
N PRO A 968 40.75 -8.87 18.96
CA PRO A 968 41.34 -9.15 17.65
C PRO A 968 42.87 -9.03 17.65
N GLY A 969 43.56 -9.97 17.01
CA GLY A 969 45.03 -10.03 16.92
C GLY A 969 45.74 -10.61 18.14
N LYS A 970 45.10 -10.69 19.32
CA LYS A 970 45.69 -11.26 20.55
C LYS A 970 44.90 -12.43 21.14
N GLY A 971 43.60 -12.49 20.89
CA GLY A 971 42.73 -13.59 21.35
C GLY A 971 42.93 -14.86 20.54
N ARG A 972 42.87 -16.00 21.22
CA ARG A 972 42.85 -17.33 20.60
C ARG A 972 41.41 -17.74 20.37
N LYS A 973 41.17 -18.46 19.28
CA LYS A 973 39.88 -19.12 19.06
C LYS A 973 39.61 -20.09 20.22
N THR A 974 38.50 -19.90 20.93
CA THR A 974 38.07 -20.81 22.00
C THR A 974 37.30 -21.98 21.40
N ARG A 975 36.25 -21.68 20.61
CA ARG A 975 35.38 -22.68 19.97
C ARG A 975 34.60 -22.11 18.80
N THR A 976 33.97 -23.00 18.05
CA THR A 976 32.99 -22.66 17.00
C THR A 976 31.66 -23.31 17.33
N VAL A 977 30.60 -22.52 17.38
CA VAL A 977 29.22 -22.98 17.52
C VAL A 977 28.59 -23.04 16.13
N ILE A 978 27.99 -24.17 15.80
CA ILE A 978 27.30 -24.38 14.52
C ILE A 978 25.80 -24.21 14.75
N LEU A 979 25.19 -23.35 13.94
CA LEU A 979 23.78 -23.01 14.00
C LEU A 979 23.12 -23.48 12.70
N ASP A 980 22.63 -24.72 12.73
CA ASP A 980 22.12 -25.47 11.58
C ASP A 980 20.60 -25.28 11.35
N ARG A 981 19.88 -24.76 12.34
CA ARG A 981 18.42 -24.62 12.33
C ARG A 981 17.98 -23.15 12.48
N PRO A 982 16.90 -22.73 11.81
CA PRO A 982 16.19 -21.50 12.13
C PRO A 982 15.68 -21.53 13.57
N GLY A 983 15.65 -20.38 14.22
CA GLY A 983 15.14 -20.18 15.57
C GLY A 983 16.08 -19.35 16.45
N LEU A 984 15.68 -19.23 17.71
CA LEU A 984 16.52 -18.65 18.75
C LEU A 984 17.61 -19.65 19.16
N HIS A 985 18.83 -19.16 19.25
CA HIS A 985 19.99 -19.86 19.78
C HIS A 985 20.49 -19.11 21.00
N ARG A 986 20.76 -19.86 22.07
CA ARG A 986 21.37 -19.36 23.30
C ARG A 986 22.76 -19.97 23.43
N ILE A 987 23.78 -19.12 23.47
CA ILE A 987 25.16 -19.54 23.62
C ILE A 987 25.66 -18.99 24.96
N GLU A 988 25.85 -19.87 25.95
CA GLU A 988 26.51 -19.49 27.20
C GLU A 988 27.96 -19.16 26.94
N LEU A 989 28.44 -17.99 27.37
CA LEU A 989 29.81 -17.54 27.15
C LEU A 989 30.72 -18.04 28.27
N SER A 990 31.87 -18.61 27.89
CA SER A 990 32.91 -19.01 28.84
C SER A 990 33.65 -17.76 29.35
N PRO A 991 34.28 -17.82 30.55
CA PRO A 991 35.08 -16.71 31.05
C PRO A 991 36.10 -16.23 30.02
N GLY A 992 36.06 -14.93 29.68
CA GLY A 992 36.94 -14.32 28.69
C GLY A 992 36.43 -14.34 27.25
N GLU A 993 35.28 -14.98 26.96
CA GLU A 993 34.63 -14.85 25.64
C GLU A 993 33.86 -13.52 25.48
N ASP A 994 33.57 -12.83 26.59
CA ASP A 994 33.01 -11.48 26.65
C ASP A 994 34.10 -10.40 26.56
N GLY A 995 33.74 -9.18 26.14
CA GLY A 995 34.71 -8.15 25.80
C GLY A 995 35.55 -8.47 24.56
N THR A 996 35.06 -9.36 23.70
CA THR A 996 35.75 -9.84 22.48
C THR A 996 34.87 -9.68 21.24
N VAL A 997 35.32 -10.17 20.08
CA VAL A 997 34.49 -10.23 18.88
C VAL A 997 34.00 -11.66 18.62
N ALA A 998 32.75 -11.81 18.22
CA ALA A 998 32.24 -13.03 17.62
C ALA A 998 32.44 -12.96 16.10
N ARG A 999 33.08 -13.97 15.50
CA ARG A 999 33.22 -14.08 14.04
C ARG A 999 32.19 -15.04 13.48
N MET A 1000 31.33 -14.57 12.59
CA MET A 1000 30.34 -15.37 11.90
C MET A 1000 30.81 -15.69 10.48
N THR A 1001 30.60 -16.92 10.07
CA THR A 1001 30.88 -17.41 8.72
C THR A 1001 29.76 -18.34 8.27
N GLN A 1002 29.69 -18.60 6.97
CA GLN A 1002 28.82 -19.60 6.39
C GLN A 1002 29.62 -20.60 5.57
N GLU A 1003 29.05 -21.78 5.33
CA GLU A 1003 29.61 -22.73 4.37
C GLU A 1003 29.71 -22.12 2.96
N THR A 1004 30.78 -22.49 2.27
CA THR A 1004 31.16 -21.95 0.96
C THR A 1004 29.99 -22.03 -0.04
N GLY A 1005 29.61 -20.90 -0.63
CA GLY A 1005 28.58 -20.81 -1.66
C GLY A 1005 27.17 -20.47 -1.15
N ALA A 1006 26.98 -20.36 0.16
CA ALA A 1006 25.71 -19.96 0.75
C ALA A 1006 25.62 -18.43 1.01
N THR A 1007 24.38 -17.93 1.04
CA THR A 1007 24.04 -16.54 1.38
C THR A 1007 23.91 -16.40 2.89
N LEU A 1008 24.73 -15.52 3.50
CA LEU A 1008 24.77 -15.36 4.95
C LEU A 1008 23.60 -14.50 5.39
N TYR A 1009 22.77 -15.12 6.23
CA TYR A 1009 21.74 -14.41 6.96
C TYR A 1009 22.33 -13.99 8.29
N ILE A 1010 22.59 -12.68 8.43
CA ILE A 1010 23.08 -12.11 9.67
C ILE A 1010 22.06 -12.37 10.77
N PRO A 1011 22.44 -13.03 11.88
CA PRO A 1011 21.54 -13.25 13.00
C PRO A 1011 21.08 -11.93 13.62
N TYR A 1012 19.86 -11.93 14.17
CA TYR A 1012 19.43 -10.85 15.05
C TYR A 1012 19.97 -11.09 16.46
N PHE A 1013 20.73 -10.16 17.03
CA PHE A 1013 21.26 -10.30 18.38
C PHE A 1013 20.29 -9.71 19.42
N HIS A 1014 19.93 -10.49 20.43
CA HIS A 1014 19.11 -10.02 21.54
C HIS A 1014 19.97 -9.40 22.64
N SER A 1015 21.11 -10.02 22.97
CA SER A 1015 21.89 -9.70 24.17
C SER A 1015 23.03 -8.70 23.96
N ILE A 1016 23.34 -8.34 22.72
CA ILE A 1016 24.40 -7.37 22.37
C ILE A 1016 23.88 -6.31 21.38
N PRO A 1017 24.58 -5.17 21.18
CA PRO A 1017 24.23 -4.21 20.14
C PRO A 1017 24.18 -4.86 18.75
N ASN A 1018 23.15 -4.55 17.96
CA ASN A 1018 22.91 -5.14 16.65
C ASN A 1018 23.77 -4.51 15.54
N TYR A 1019 25.09 -4.55 15.74
CA TYR A 1019 26.08 -4.01 14.82
C TYR A 1019 27.04 -5.11 14.39
N TRP A 1020 27.31 -5.15 13.09
CA TRP A 1020 28.27 -6.08 12.51
C TRP A 1020 29.08 -5.39 11.40
N ALA A 1021 30.25 -5.92 11.11
CA ALA A 1021 31.11 -5.43 10.03
C ALA A 1021 31.86 -6.59 9.36
N MET A 1022 32.46 -6.35 8.20
CA MET A 1022 33.22 -7.36 7.45
C MET A 1022 34.59 -7.69 8.06
N SER A 1023 35.08 -6.80 8.92
CA SER A 1023 36.33 -6.99 9.65
C SER A 1023 36.23 -6.29 11.01
N PRO A 1024 37.05 -6.68 11.99
CA PRO A 1024 37.15 -5.97 13.25
C PRO A 1024 37.44 -4.47 13.06
N GLU A 1025 38.37 -4.11 12.17
CA GLU A 1025 38.73 -2.70 11.95
C GLU A 1025 37.57 -1.84 11.43
N ALA A 1026 36.65 -2.42 10.66
CA ALA A 1026 35.48 -1.74 10.14
C ALA A 1026 34.32 -1.65 11.16
N LEU A 1027 34.41 -2.38 12.28
CA LEU A 1027 33.39 -2.45 13.30
C LEU A 1027 33.43 -1.21 14.21
N LEU A 1028 32.28 -0.55 14.30
CA LEU A 1028 32.00 0.53 15.21
C LEU A 1028 31.22 0.00 16.41
N VAL A 1029 31.47 0.59 17.57
CA VAL A 1029 30.85 0.22 18.85
C VAL A 1029 30.19 1.46 19.44
N PRO A 1030 29.03 1.35 20.12
CA PRO A 1030 28.49 2.46 20.90
C PRO A 1030 29.53 3.00 21.88
N ARG A 1031 29.70 4.33 21.95
CA ARG A 1031 30.73 4.98 22.76
C ARG A 1031 30.68 4.55 24.23
N ALA A 1032 29.47 4.52 24.81
CA ALA A 1032 29.28 4.11 26.20
C ALA A 1032 29.74 2.66 26.44
N VAL A 1033 29.48 1.74 25.50
CA VAL A 1033 29.95 0.35 25.59
C VAL A 1033 31.48 0.30 25.50
N ALA A 1034 32.08 1.02 24.56
CA ALA A 1034 33.53 1.08 24.41
C ALA A 1034 34.22 1.65 25.66
N ALA A 1035 33.65 2.69 26.26
CA ALA A 1035 34.15 3.31 27.48
C ALA A 1035 34.04 2.36 28.70
N ALA A 1036 32.88 1.74 28.90
CA ALA A 1036 32.65 0.78 29.98
C ALA A 1036 33.67 -0.37 29.93
N ASP A 1037 33.94 -0.89 28.74
CA ASP A 1037 34.85 -2.01 28.51
C ASP A 1037 36.33 -1.62 28.47
N ARG A 1038 36.63 -0.33 28.70
CA ARG A 1038 37.97 0.28 28.66
C ARG A 1038 38.67 0.09 27.32
N LEU A 1039 37.91 0.09 26.22
CA LEU A 1039 38.45 0.10 24.87
C LEU A 1039 39.03 1.48 24.56
N THR A 1040 40.10 1.54 23.77
CA THR A 1040 40.70 2.81 23.37
C THR A 1040 39.92 3.35 22.18
N ILE A 1041 39.07 4.34 22.45
CA ILE A 1041 38.34 5.09 21.44
C ILE A 1041 39.35 5.86 20.57
N MET A 1042 39.18 5.78 19.26
CA MET A 1042 39.98 6.56 18.32
C MET A 1042 39.26 7.87 18.02
N ASP A 1043 39.85 8.96 18.49
CA ASP A 1043 39.60 10.31 18.01
C ASP A 1043 40.41 10.61 16.74
#